data_AF-A0A3A8PA66-F1
#
_entry.id   AF-A0A3A8PA66-F1
#
_cell.length_a   1.000
_cell.length_b   1.000
_cell.length_c   1.000
_cell.angle_alpha   90.00
_cell.angle_beta   90.00
_cell.angle_gamma   90.00
#
_symmetry.space_group_name_H-M   'P 1'
#
loop_
_entity.id
_entity.type
_entity.pdbx_description
1 polymer ?
#
loop_
_entity_poly.entity_id
_entity_poly.type
_entity_poly.pdbx_seq_one_letter_code
_entity_poly.pdbx_strand_id
1 'polypeptide(L)'
;MKNYTVQDGDTPQALASLFGFNDWKNIYEHKSNEPLRGKRGPNEIQPGDSVTIPDAFIELPVGSSATLLASDKLPLPPVIIDAHMHIMSGNCTPFPVAYYTQLEPRLGGILSPASSRKFLNGVGSTLIVSFFQPFLGWSPRTTLQIGRDTVDQNDSVFSAFRKSDATKHLRDGQPSFLGISIVLTMDMDLCHLDGYKGQSVYTKVKVPGTKKSAYTFSTRLTGDVHERPDLSTAHPGEFGIFEQWSAQVLATKTACAEHPLRLIPMYHYEPRRFSQWTGKEQSFQEASLAPGWDRPFSELATKEQAGMFAGFKMYTSQAYQPTDPNVPALAKFFERCAKQGVPIMNHCTPSGHFTHDRKLYIELDKAAAGALSQADKDAYEDARKKREVYLDARERFTEKEKTFKDYCQQHGLPLDPHLYQQYGTLAPDMAVSALPTDPEYWKAYGEYNDALADQDETGERYERAARIVRMHEDMPARLARAGGDTQKMLQDPPLRLKYFKEKHLHPEAWRPLLARHENLKLCLAHFASDRCLWWHYLEDENSQCFDEDDVPYEKNWVTSIIELCAKYDNFFTDLSYLPLLEPLKPSPERSKKEAQAHKKLEKNDQLPLMWEGLAKVCKQKHMLSKIMFGTDWYMILASKKKYSKWYEETIKGLALVEERLNLPRKINLFYQFAVVNPMRFYGLPAIADNLKKGIEAFVESGVLTEKEKKKHFARTQKRMMRNHPILKNLAAVLEKVENAPGDDKGLLYEDQVRFVNVAPPS
;
A
#
# COMPACT_ATOMS: atom_id res chain seq x y z
N MET A 1 -34.13 4.78 -21.67
CA MET A 1 -34.89 5.41 -22.78
C MET A 1 -35.73 6.53 -22.21
N LYS A 2 -35.73 7.70 -22.85
CA LYS A 2 -36.52 8.88 -22.43
C LYS A 2 -37.39 9.33 -23.60
N ASN A 3 -38.68 9.57 -23.38
CA ASN A 3 -39.51 10.20 -24.40
C ASN A 3 -39.26 11.71 -24.40
N TYR A 4 -39.00 12.26 -25.57
CA TYR A 4 -38.80 13.66 -25.82
C TYR A 4 -39.88 14.17 -26.76
N THR A 5 -40.53 15.27 -26.39
CA THR A 5 -41.50 15.95 -27.26
C THR A 5 -40.76 17.03 -28.04
N VAL A 6 -40.73 16.88 -29.36
CA VAL A 6 -40.07 17.80 -30.29
C VAL A 6 -40.62 19.22 -30.09
N GLN A 7 -39.73 20.19 -29.96
CA GLN A 7 -40.04 21.61 -29.81
C GLN A 7 -39.87 22.34 -31.15
N ASP A 8 -40.42 23.55 -31.22
CA ASP A 8 -40.21 24.42 -32.38
C ASP A 8 -38.73 24.77 -32.57
N GLY A 9 -38.24 24.63 -33.80
CA GLY A 9 -36.82 24.80 -34.15
C GLY A 9 -35.92 23.57 -33.94
N ASP A 10 -36.42 22.46 -33.39
CA ASP A 10 -35.64 21.24 -33.31
C ASP A 10 -35.37 20.65 -34.70
N THR A 11 -34.16 20.14 -34.88
CA THR A 11 -33.80 19.33 -36.05
C THR A 11 -33.33 17.95 -35.58
N PRO A 12 -33.43 16.89 -36.41
CA PRO A 12 -32.99 15.55 -36.02
C PRO A 12 -31.53 15.51 -35.60
N GLN A 13 -30.66 16.26 -36.30
CA GLN A 13 -29.24 16.38 -35.94
C GLN A 13 -29.03 17.21 -34.65
N ALA A 14 -29.84 18.25 -34.43
CA ALA A 14 -29.79 19.00 -33.16
C ALA A 14 -30.24 18.13 -31.98
N LEU A 15 -31.29 17.30 -32.15
CA LEU A 15 -31.69 16.31 -31.15
C LEU A 15 -30.61 15.25 -30.94
N ALA A 16 -30.00 14.74 -32.02
CA ALA A 16 -28.86 13.84 -31.93
C ALA A 16 -27.76 14.42 -31.05
N SER A 17 -27.37 15.66 -31.35
CA SER A 17 -26.33 16.39 -30.64
C SER A 17 -26.72 16.73 -29.20
N LEU A 18 -28.00 17.02 -28.94
CA LEU A 18 -28.53 17.30 -27.61
C LEU A 18 -28.47 16.07 -26.69
N PHE A 19 -28.54 14.86 -27.28
CA PHE A 19 -28.61 13.60 -26.55
C PHE A 19 -27.37 12.70 -26.71
N GLY A 20 -26.28 13.19 -27.31
CA GLY A 20 -25.02 12.45 -27.36
C GLY A 20 -24.80 11.54 -28.54
N PHE A 21 -25.55 11.72 -29.61
CA PHE A 21 -25.41 10.96 -30.84
C PHE A 21 -24.68 11.77 -31.91
N ASN A 22 -23.66 11.16 -32.52
CA ASN A 22 -22.95 11.77 -33.65
C ASN A 22 -23.81 11.86 -34.92
N ASP A 23 -24.80 10.97 -35.04
CA ASP A 23 -25.70 10.88 -36.19
C ASP A 23 -27.14 10.67 -35.69
N TRP A 24 -28.06 11.50 -36.20
CA TRP A 24 -29.49 11.43 -35.92
C TRP A 24 -30.13 10.10 -36.27
N LYS A 25 -29.55 9.34 -37.20
CA LYS A 25 -30.02 7.99 -37.55
C LYS A 25 -30.05 7.06 -36.34
N ASN A 26 -29.12 7.22 -35.39
CA ASN A 26 -29.10 6.40 -34.17
C ASN A 26 -30.35 6.60 -33.31
N ILE A 27 -30.99 7.77 -33.39
CA ILE A 27 -32.27 8.04 -32.75
C ILE A 27 -33.39 7.57 -33.68
N TYR A 28 -33.42 8.07 -34.92
CA TYR A 28 -34.55 7.89 -35.84
C TYR A 28 -34.79 6.42 -36.23
N GLU A 29 -33.73 5.64 -36.46
CA GLU A 29 -33.81 4.24 -36.90
C GLU A 29 -34.01 3.27 -35.72
N HIS A 30 -33.90 3.74 -34.47
CA HIS A 30 -34.10 2.91 -33.29
C HIS A 30 -35.51 2.30 -33.26
N LYS A 31 -35.65 1.02 -32.87
CA LYS A 31 -36.92 0.28 -32.94
C LYS A 31 -38.08 0.99 -32.25
N SER A 32 -37.83 1.61 -31.09
CA SER A 32 -38.85 2.36 -30.34
C SER A 32 -39.38 3.61 -31.05
N ASN A 33 -38.73 4.07 -32.13
CA ASN A 33 -39.19 5.17 -32.97
C ASN A 33 -39.90 4.69 -34.25
N GLU A 34 -40.26 3.41 -34.36
CA GLU A 34 -41.08 2.91 -35.46
C GLU A 34 -42.40 3.69 -35.65
N PRO A 35 -43.14 4.10 -34.58
CA PRO A 35 -44.33 4.93 -34.75
C PRO A 35 -44.03 6.32 -35.34
N LEU A 36 -42.85 6.89 -35.07
CA LEU A 36 -42.41 8.15 -35.64
C LEU A 36 -42.08 7.99 -37.13
N ARG A 37 -41.35 6.93 -37.49
CA ARG A 37 -41.02 6.60 -38.89
C ARG A 37 -42.24 6.29 -39.74
N GLY A 38 -43.31 5.77 -39.13
CA GLY A 38 -44.60 5.60 -39.80
C GLY A 38 -45.31 6.92 -40.14
N LYS A 39 -44.93 8.03 -39.50
CA LYS A 39 -45.54 9.36 -39.66
C LYS A 39 -44.66 10.36 -40.41
N ARG A 40 -43.34 10.20 -40.35
CA ARG A 40 -42.35 11.16 -40.84
C ARG A 40 -41.31 10.48 -41.71
N GLY A 41 -40.74 11.22 -42.66
CA GLY A 41 -39.60 10.79 -43.45
C GLY A 41 -38.27 10.87 -42.68
N PRO A 42 -37.20 10.28 -43.23
CA PRO A 42 -35.85 10.45 -42.71
C PRO A 42 -35.49 11.94 -42.74
N ASN A 43 -35.03 12.48 -41.62
CA ASN A 43 -34.80 13.92 -41.36
C ASN A 43 -36.04 14.81 -41.15
N GLU A 44 -37.24 14.26 -41.00
CA GLU A 44 -38.45 15.05 -40.75
C GLU A 44 -38.92 14.85 -39.30
N ILE A 45 -38.89 15.94 -38.51
CA ILE A 45 -39.56 16.01 -37.21
C ILE A 45 -40.32 17.32 -37.13
N GLN A 46 -41.46 17.32 -36.43
CA GLN A 46 -42.27 18.51 -36.22
C GLN A 46 -42.56 18.72 -34.74
N PRO A 47 -42.77 19.97 -34.31
CA PRO A 47 -43.14 20.26 -32.92
C PRO A 47 -44.36 19.45 -32.48
N GLY A 48 -44.26 18.84 -31.30
CA GLY A 48 -45.28 17.93 -30.76
C GLY A 48 -45.08 16.46 -31.11
N ASP A 49 -44.19 16.11 -32.05
CA ASP A 49 -43.81 14.71 -32.28
C ASP A 49 -43.17 14.12 -31.01
N SER A 50 -43.45 12.84 -30.73
CA SER A 50 -42.82 12.12 -29.61
C SER A 50 -41.70 11.24 -30.14
N VAL A 51 -40.46 11.57 -29.78
CA VAL A 51 -39.25 10.82 -30.13
C VAL A 51 -38.78 10.08 -28.88
N THR A 52 -38.70 8.75 -28.94
CA THR A 52 -38.05 7.95 -27.90
C THR A 52 -36.55 8.09 -28.08
N ILE A 53 -35.87 8.79 -27.18
CA ILE A 53 -34.42 8.87 -27.19
C ILE A 53 -33.87 7.55 -26.65
N PRO A 54 -33.17 6.74 -27.47
CA PRO A 54 -32.47 5.57 -26.96
C PRO A 54 -31.44 6.03 -25.93
N ASP A 55 -31.11 5.19 -24.96
CA ASP A 55 -29.98 5.53 -24.09
C ASP A 55 -28.74 5.59 -24.99
N ALA A 56 -27.95 6.67 -24.96
CA ALA A 56 -26.77 6.88 -25.81
C ALA A 56 -25.61 5.90 -25.53
N PHE A 57 -25.92 4.76 -24.93
CA PHE A 57 -25.11 3.59 -25.07
C PHE A 57 -24.98 3.27 -26.55
N ILE A 58 -23.74 3.10 -26.99
CA ILE A 58 -23.52 2.04 -27.95
C ILE A 58 -24.06 0.80 -27.30
N GLU A 59 -25.23 0.40 -27.78
CA GLU A 59 -25.58 -0.99 -27.82
C GLU A 59 -24.39 -1.69 -28.47
N LEU A 60 -23.49 -2.25 -27.65
CA LEU A 60 -23.06 -3.59 -27.97
C LEU A 60 -24.37 -4.31 -28.27
N PRO A 61 -24.54 -4.79 -29.53
CA PRO A 61 -25.85 -5.09 -30.10
C PRO A 61 -26.71 -5.75 -29.05
N VAL A 62 -27.91 -5.21 -28.78
CA VAL A 62 -28.81 -5.72 -27.74
C VAL A 62 -29.15 -7.15 -28.08
N GLY A 63 -28.34 -8.01 -27.50
CA GLY A 63 -28.24 -9.41 -27.69
C GLY A 63 -27.60 -9.87 -26.41
N SER A 64 -28.16 -10.90 -25.81
CA SER A 64 -27.62 -11.52 -24.61
C SER A 64 -26.12 -11.76 -24.77
N SER A 65 -25.37 -11.98 -23.68
CA SER A 65 -23.96 -12.40 -23.75
C SER A 65 -23.70 -13.44 -24.86
N ALA A 66 -24.69 -14.28 -25.17
CA ALA A 66 -24.71 -15.18 -26.32
C ALA A 66 -24.40 -14.54 -27.70
N THR A 67 -24.92 -13.34 -28.02
CA THR A 67 -24.63 -12.66 -29.31
C THR A 67 -23.20 -12.16 -29.38
N LEU A 68 -22.64 -11.66 -28.27
CA LEU A 68 -21.22 -11.26 -28.20
C LEU A 68 -20.31 -12.50 -28.26
N LEU A 69 -20.69 -13.58 -27.60
CA LEU A 69 -19.97 -14.86 -27.62
C LEU A 69 -20.00 -15.52 -29.01
N ALA A 70 -21.06 -15.31 -29.78
CA ALA A 70 -21.19 -15.83 -31.15
C ALA A 70 -20.35 -15.07 -32.20
N SER A 71 -19.81 -13.89 -31.87
CA SER A 71 -18.92 -13.14 -32.76
C SER A 71 -17.49 -13.69 -32.71
N ASP A 72 -16.85 -13.87 -33.86
CA ASP A 72 -15.45 -14.27 -33.96
C ASP A 72 -14.52 -13.28 -33.23
N LYS A 73 -14.84 -11.98 -33.29
CA LYS A 73 -14.10 -10.90 -32.60
C LYS A 73 -14.95 -10.23 -31.53
N LEU A 74 -14.41 -10.09 -30.33
CA LEU A 74 -15.08 -9.39 -29.23
C LEU A 74 -14.90 -7.88 -29.34
N PRO A 75 -16.00 -7.09 -29.30
CA PRO A 75 -15.91 -5.64 -29.16
C PRO A 75 -15.41 -5.28 -27.75
N LEU A 76 -14.15 -4.85 -27.63
CA LEU A 76 -13.56 -4.41 -26.36
C LEU A 76 -13.51 -2.88 -26.27
N PRO A 77 -14.10 -2.26 -25.22
CA PRO A 77 -13.82 -0.86 -24.93
C PRO A 77 -12.34 -0.69 -24.55
N PRO A 78 -11.73 0.46 -24.82
CA PRO A 78 -10.36 0.76 -24.40
C PRO A 78 -10.32 0.91 -22.87
N VAL A 79 -10.06 -0.20 -22.17
CA VAL A 79 -10.02 -0.29 -20.70
C VAL A 79 -8.65 -0.75 -20.27
N ILE A 80 -8.16 -0.19 -19.16
CA ILE A 80 -7.00 -0.71 -18.43
C ILE A 80 -7.35 -0.77 -16.95
N ILE A 81 -6.90 -1.81 -16.28
CA ILE A 81 -7.00 -2.01 -14.85
C ILE A 81 -5.60 -2.06 -14.26
N ASP A 82 -5.25 -1.03 -13.51
CA ASP A 82 -4.13 -1.03 -12.58
C ASP A 82 -4.57 -1.81 -11.33
N ALA A 83 -4.13 -3.06 -11.21
CA ALA A 83 -4.56 -3.99 -10.16
C ALA A 83 -3.98 -3.66 -8.78
N HIS A 84 -3.04 -2.73 -8.68
CA HIS A 84 -2.37 -2.42 -7.43
C HIS A 84 -1.94 -0.96 -7.40
N MET A 85 -2.73 -0.15 -6.72
CA MET A 85 -2.44 1.26 -6.51
C MET A 85 -2.68 1.61 -5.04
N HIS A 86 -1.69 2.16 -4.33
CA HIS A 86 -1.89 2.64 -2.95
C HIS A 86 -2.58 4.00 -2.90
N ILE A 87 -3.77 4.07 -2.29
CA ILE A 87 -4.49 5.32 -2.00
C ILE A 87 -4.30 5.69 -0.52
N MET A 88 -3.12 6.20 -0.18
CA MET A 88 -2.80 6.58 1.19
C MET A 88 -2.00 7.86 1.26
N SER A 89 -2.40 8.75 2.15
CA SER A 89 -1.53 9.86 2.56
C SER A 89 -0.24 9.33 3.18
N GLY A 90 0.91 9.94 2.88
CA GLY A 90 2.16 9.63 3.59
C GLY A 90 2.03 9.83 5.10
N ASN A 91 1.12 10.71 5.53
CA ASN A 91 0.85 10.97 6.93
C ASN A 91 0.09 9.84 7.65
N CYS A 92 -0.31 8.77 6.96
CA CYS A 92 -0.86 7.61 7.64
C CYS A 92 0.21 6.76 8.32
N THR A 93 1.50 6.95 8.00
CA THR A 93 2.60 6.25 8.64
C THR A 93 3.02 7.00 9.90
N PRO A 94 2.92 6.41 11.10
CA PRO A 94 3.43 7.03 12.32
C PRO A 94 4.93 7.33 12.16
N PHE A 95 5.36 8.50 12.61
CA PHE A 95 6.75 8.91 12.51
C PHE A 95 7.73 7.99 13.26
N PRO A 96 7.40 7.35 14.41
CA PRO A 96 8.29 6.34 15.00
C PRO A 96 8.59 5.21 14.00
N VAL A 97 7.57 4.74 13.26
CA VAL A 97 7.74 3.68 12.27
C VAL A 97 8.69 4.13 11.17
N ALA A 98 8.47 5.30 10.56
CA ALA A 98 9.34 5.78 9.49
C ALA A 98 10.73 6.19 9.97
N TYR A 99 10.85 6.75 11.16
CA TYR A 99 12.12 7.16 11.75
C TYR A 99 13.06 5.97 11.90
N TYR A 100 12.63 4.93 12.61
CA TYR A 100 13.46 3.76 12.91
C TYR A 100 13.68 2.84 11.69
N THR A 101 12.79 2.87 10.70
CA THR A 101 12.94 2.03 9.49
C THR A 101 13.66 2.72 8.34
N GLN A 102 13.57 4.05 8.21
CA GLN A 102 14.06 4.77 7.02
C GLN A 102 15.11 5.85 7.34
N LEU A 103 14.98 6.57 8.45
CA LEU A 103 15.88 7.68 8.78
C LEU A 103 17.10 7.22 9.58
N GLU A 104 16.90 6.49 10.68
CA GLU A 104 17.98 6.05 11.56
C GLU A 104 19.07 5.28 10.79
N PRO A 105 18.74 4.33 9.87
CA PRO A 105 19.74 3.65 9.07
C PRO A 105 20.53 4.56 8.12
N ARG A 106 19.90 5.63 7.59
CA ARG A 106 20.51 6.54 6.61
C ARG A 106 21.29 7.68 7.26
N LEU A 107 20.87 8.13 8.44
CA LEU A 107 21.44 9.28 9.15
C LEU A 107 22.48 8.89 10.20
N GLY A 108 22.58 7.61 10.57
CA GLY A 108 23.44 7.11 11.64
C GLY A 108 24.94 7.43 11.51
N GLY A 109 25.42 7.92 10.36
CA GLY A 109 26.79 8.40 10.19
C GLY A 109 27.03 9.87 10.58
N ILE A 110 25.98 10.70 10.68
CA ILE A 110 26.12 12.17 10.74
C ILE A 110 25.66 12.75 12.09
N LEU A 111 24.73 12.11 12.80
CA LEU A 111 24.20 12.57 14.08
C LEU A 111 24.51 11.57 15.20
N SER A 112 24.85 12.04 16.40
CA SER A 112 25.14 11.15 17.52
C SER A 112 23.86 10.40 17.98
N PRO A 113 23.95 9.15 18.46
CA PRO A 113 22.79 8.32 18.81
C PRO A 113 21.82 8.99 19.79
N ALA A 114 22.35 9.59 20.86
CA ALA A 114 21.56 10.22 21.92
C ALA A 114 20.98 11.59 21.54
N SER A 115 21.58 12.27 20.56
CA SER A 115 21.12 13.59 20.13
C SER A 115 19.98 13.50 19.13
N SER A 116 19.93 12.49 18.24
CA SER A 116 19.00 12.49 17.10
C SER A 116 17.52 12.80 17.45
N ARG A 117 16.85 12.07 18.36
CA ARG A 117 15.44 12.32 18.67
C ARG A 117 15.19 13.47 19.66
N LYS A 118 16.06 13.65 20.65
CA LYS A 118 16.03 14.83 21.54
C LYS A 118 16.25 16.13 20.74
N PHE A 119 17.19 16.12 19.80
CA PHE A 119 17.45 17.20 18.84
C PHE A 119 16.26 17.40 17.90
N LEU A 120 15.64 16.34 17.38
CA LEU A 120 14.40 16.45 16.58
C LEU A 120 13.24 17.10 17.35
N ASN A 121 13.15 16.81 18.65
CA ASN A 121 12.16 17.44 19.53
C ASN A 121 12.53 18.89 19.91
N GLY A 122 13.84 19.21 20.00
CA GLY A 122 14.34 20.55 20.39
C GLY A 122 14.48 21.55 19.24
N VAL A 123 14.91 21.09 18.05
CA VAL A 123 14.97 21.88 16.82
C VAL A 123 13.61 21.76 16.14
N GLY A 124 12.69 22.65 16.55
CA GLY A 124 11.27 22.66 16.18
C GLY A 124 10.93 21.84 14.92
N SER A 125 10.23 20.72 15.13
CA SER A 125 9.95 19.67 14.13
C SER A 125 9.41 20.19 12.79
N THR A 126 8.83 21.38 12.70
CA THR A 126 8.32 21.95 11.46
C THR A 126 9.40 22.10 10.39
N LEU A 127 10.62 22.51 10.78
CA LEU A 127 11.75 22.62 9.85
C LEU A 127 12.21 21.25 9.38
N ILE A 128 12.28 20.28 10.29
CA ILE A 128 12.78 18.93 10.01
C ILE A 128 11.73 18.11 9.25
N VAL A 129 10.47 18.07 9.67
CA VAL A 129 9.40 17.36 8.97
C VAL A 129 9.29 17.89 7.55
N SER A 130 9.36 19.21 7.34
CA SER A 130 9.34 19.80 5.99
C SER A 130 10.62 19.50 5.19
N PHE A 131 11.79 19.49 5.85
CA PHE A 131 13.07 19.24 5.19
C PHE A 131 13.27 17.75 4.83
N PHE A 132 12.83 16.83 5.68
CA PHE A 132 12.99 15.38 5.52
C PHE A 132 11.80 14.71 4.81
N GLN A 133 10.61 15.32 4.76
CA GLN A 133 9.46 14.80 4.01
C GLN A 133 9.83 14.36 2.56
N PRO A 134 10.55 15.19 1.78
CA PRO A 134 10.98 14.78 0.44
C PRO A 134 11.96 13.59 0.44
N PHE A 135 12.84 13.47 1.44
CA PHE A 135 13.81 12.38 1.56
C PHE A 135 13.18 11.05 1.98
N LEU A 136 12.04 11.12 2.68
CA LEU A 136 11.24 9.98 3.09
C LEU A 136 10.33 9.43 1.98
N GLY A 137 10.29 10.11 0.82
CA GLY A 137 9.31 9.79 -0.23
C GLY A 137 7.87 10.04 0.23
N TRP A 138 7.67 10.87 1.25
CA TRP A 138 6.37 11.17 1.81
C TRP A 138 5.67 12.22 0.98
N SER A 139 4.54 11.83 0.39
CA SER A 139 3.66 12.75 -0.30
C SER A 139 2.84 13.55 0.73
N PRO A 140 2.88 14.90 0.73
CA PRO A 140 2.03 15.73 1.59
C PRO A 140 0.56 15.72 1.15
N ARG A 141 0.24 14.97 0.10
CA ARG A 141 -1.11 14.88 -0.45
C ARG A 141 -1.98 14.05 0.48
N THR A 142 -3.19 14.53 0.70
CA THR A 142 -4.21 13.76 1.42
C THR A 142 -4.63 12.55 0.60
N THR A 143 -5.18 11.54 1.27
CA THR A 143 -5.76 10.34 0.64
C THR A 143 -6.76 10.70 -0.48
N LEU A 144 -7.60 11.72 -0.23
CA LEU A 144 -8.57 12.20 -1.23
C LEU A 144 -7.90 12.86 -2.44
N GLN A 145 -6.85 13.65 -2.23
CA GLN A 145 -6.12 14.28 -3.33
C GLN A 145 -5.40 13.24 -4.19
N ILE A 146 -4.83 12.21 -3.56
CA ILE A 146 -4.21 11.09 -4.26
C ILE A 146 -5.21 10.41 -5.20
N GLY A 147 -6.42 10.11 -4.73
CA GLY A 147 -7.46 9.54 -5.59
C GLY A 147 -7.77 10.38 -6.83
N ARG A 148 -7.82 11.71 -6.69
CA ARG A 148 -8.03 12.63 -7.83
C ARG A 148 -6.86 12.62 -8.79
N ASP A 149 -5.65 12.76 -8.26
CA ASP A 149 -4.42 12.77 -9.05
C ASP A 149 -4.29 11.48 -9.86
N THR A 150 -4.65 10.33 -9.29
CA THR A 150 -4.63 9.04 -10.00
C THR A 150 -5.59 9.02 -11.18
N VAL A 151 -6.80 9.56 -11.02
CA VAL A 151 -7.76 9.64 -12.13
C VAL A 151 -7.23 10.54 -13.23
N ASP A 152 -6.70 11.72 -12.88
CA ASP A 152 -6.13 12.67 -13.85
C ASP A 152 -4.90 12.07 -14.56
N GLN A 153 -4.06 11.35 -13.82
CA GLN A 153 -2.89 10.68 -14.37
C GLN A 153 -3.28 9.52 -15.28
N ASN A 154 -4.29 8.71 -14.92
CA ASN A 154 -4.85 7.68 -15.80
C ASN A 154 -5.30 8.28 -17.14
N ASP A 155 -5.98 9.43 -17.11
CA ASP A 155 -6.39 10.12 -18.35
C ASP A 155 -5.20 10.62 -19.17
N SER A 156 -4.06 10.94 -18.52
CA SER A 156 -2.83 11.36 -19.20
C SER A 156 -2.04 10.22 -19.88
N VAL A 157 -2.26 8.96 -19.47
CA VAL A 157 -1.53 7.78 -20.00
C VAL A 157 -1.77 7.59 -21.49
N PHE A 158 -2.87 8.12 -22.03
CA PHE A 158 -3.17 8.07 -23.46
C PHE A 158 -2.00 8.55 -24.35
N SER A 159 -1.20 9.52 -23.87
CA SER A 159 0.01 9.99 -24.56
C SER A 159 1.09 8.91 -24.71
N ALA A 160 1.19 7.97 -23.76
CA ALA A 160 2.10 6.82 -23.82
C ALA A 160 1.62 5.78 -24.84
N PHE A 161 0.31 5.54 -24.96
CA PHE A 161 -0.24 4.54 -25.90
C PHE A 161 -0.01 4.89 -27.37
N ARG A 162 0.16 6.18 -27.70
CA ARG A 162 0.43 6.62 -29.08
C ARG A 162 1.75 6.10 -29.64
N LYS A 163 2.68 5.65 -28.79
CA LYS A 163 4.05 5.29 -29.17
C LYS A 163 4.29 3.79 -29.33
N SER A 164 3.32 2.94 -29.04
CA SER A 164 3.49 1.48 -29.05
C SER A 164 2.41 0.78 -29.88
N ASP A 165 2.82 -0.17 -30.72
CA ASP A 165 1.92 -1.00 -31.51
C ASP A 165 1.06 -1.91 -30.62
N ALA A 166 1.60 -2.37 -29.48
CA ALA A 166 0.87 -3.19 -28.50
C ALA A 166 -0.37 -2.48 -27.93
N THR A 167 -0.43 -1.15 -28.05
CA THR A 167 -1.54 -0.30 -27.58
C THR A 167 -2.20 0.52 -28.70
N LYS A 168 -1.91 0.19 -29.97
CA LYS A 168 -2.41 0.95 -31.14
C LYS A 168 -3.92 1.17 -31.11
N HIS A 169 -4.67 0.19 -30.64
CA HIS A 169 -6.13 0.23 -30.57
C HIS A 169 -6.65 1.10 -29.41
N LEU A 170 -5.88 1.31 -28.34
CA LEU A 170 -6.24 2.26 -27.28
C LEU A 170 -6.22 3.69 -27.82
N ARG A 171 -5.24 4.00 -28.68
CA ARG A 171 -5.13 5.30 -29.36
C ARG A 171 -6.37 5.59 -30.22
N ASP A 172 -6.85 4.60 -30.96
CA ASP A 172 -7.99 4.78 -31.87
C ASP A 172 -9.34 4.84 -31.09
N GLY A 173 -9.30 4.56 -29.78
CA GLY A 173 -10.40 4.46 -28.82
C GLY A 173 -10.72 5.73 -27.98
N GLN A 174 -10.03 6.84 -28.22
CA GLN A 174 -9.85 7.97 -27.27
C GLN A 174 -11.11 8.47 -26.52
N PRO A 175 -12.28 8.68 -27.15
CA PRO A 175 -13.46 9.21 -26.47
C PRO A 175 -14.02 8.31 -25.37
N SER A 176 -13.60 7.04 -25.35
CA SER A 176 -14.20 5.96 -24.57
C SER A 176 -13.26 5.29 -23.57
N PHE A 177 -12.04 5.82 -23.41
CA PHE A 177 -11.03 5.23 -22.54
C PHE A 177 -11.47 5.21 -21.06
N LEU A 178 -11.35 4.05 -20.43
CA LEU A 178 -11.63 3.86 -19.01
C LEU A 178 -10.40 3.27 -18.30
N GLY A 179 -9.62 4.13 -17.66
CA GLY A 179 -8.60 3.71 -16.69
C GLY A 179 -9.22 3.43 -15.33
N ILE A 180 -9.07 2.20 -14.85
CA ILE A 180 -9.51 1.72 -13.54
C ILE A 180 -8.26 1.49 -12.69
N SER A 181 -8.29 1.92 -11.43
CA SER A 181 -7.29 1.57 -10.43
C SER A 181 -7.95 0.83 -9.28
N ILE A 182 -7.43 -0.35 -8.94
CA ILE A 182 -7.77 -1.06 -7.72
C ILE A 182 -6.97 -0.42 -6.60
N VAL A 183 -7.65 0.32 -5.74
CA VAL A 183 -7.01 1.18 -4.77
C VAL A 183 -6.92 0.50 -3.41
N LEU A 184 -5.71 0.49 -2.85
CA LEU A 184 -5.35 -0.21 -1.64
C LEU A 184 -5.08 0.80 -0.54
N THR A 185 -5.80 0.67 0.56
CA THR A 185 -5.60 1.49 1.75
C THR A 185 -4.52 0.86 2.65
N MET A 186 -3.92 1.66 3.53
CA MET A 186 -2.87 1.23 4.45
C MET A 186 -3.16 1.67 5.88
N ASP A 187 -3.28 0.68 6.75
CA ASP A 187 -3.48 0.88 8.17
C ASP A 187 -2.17 0.70 8.93
N MET A 188 -1.53 1.79 9.32
CA MET A 188 -0.25 1.72 10.04
C MET A 188 -0.40 2.00 11.53
N ASP A 189 -1.64 2.12 12.04
CA ASP A 189 -1.88 2.46 13.44
C ASP A 189 -1.30 1.38 14.37
N LEU A 190 -1.38 0.10 14.00
CA LEU A 190 -0.89 -1.03 14.80
C LEU A 190 0.48 -1.55 14.36
N CYS A 191 1.25 -0.78 13.59
CA CYS A 191 2.53 -1.20 13.00
C CYS A 191 3.70 -1.23 14.02
N HIS A 192 3.52 -1.98 15.11
CA HIS A 192 4.50 -2.23 16.18
C HIS A 192 4.11 -3.48 16.98
N LEU A 193 4.96 -3.92 17.90
CA LEU A 193 4.76 -5.17 18.63
C LEU A 193 3.56 -5.11 19.59
N ASP A 194 3.32 -3.98 20.27
CA ASP A 194 2.13 -3.82 21.12
C ASP A 194 0.81 -3.76 20.31
N GLY A 195 0.88 -3.80 18.98
CA GLY A 195 -0.26 -3.95 18.09
C GLY A 195 -1.04 -5.24 18.36
N TYR A 196 -0.39 -6.32 18.82
CA TYR A 196 -1.09 -7.55 19.27
C TYR A 196 -2.02 -7.31 20.47
N LYS A 197 -1.76 -6.26 21.27
CA LYS A 197 -2.64 -5.82 22.36
C LYS A 197 -3.77 -4.90 21.89
N GLY A 198 -3.88 -4.67 20.58
CA GLY A 198 -4.79 -3.70 19.97
C GLY A 198 -4.39 -2.24 20.22
N GLN A 199 -3.15 -1.99 20.65
CA GLN A 199 -2.66 -0.64 20.93
C GLN A 199 -2.11 0.01 19.66
N SER A 200 -2.49 1.26 19.42
CA SER A 200 -1.92 2.06 18.33
C SER A 200 -0.55 2.62 18.71
N VAL A 201 0.31 2.80 17.71
CA VAL A 201 1.64 3.40 17.84
C VAL A 201 1.57 4.73 18.58
N TYR A 202 0.57 5.57 18.26
CA TYR A 202 0.24 6.73 19.06
C TYR A 202 -0.91 6.43 20.02
N THR A 203 -0.69 6.68 21.30
CA THR A 203 -1.70 6.64 22.35
C THR A 203 -2.04 8.04 22.80
N LYS A 204 -3.33 8.39 22.80
CA LYS A 204 -3.81 9.69 23.28
C LYS A 204 -3.86 9.68 24.81
N VAL A 205 -3.16 10.60 25.45
CA VAL A 205 -3.16 10.79 26.91
C VAL A 205 -3.72 12.16 27.29
N LYS A 206 -4.48 12.22 28.39
CA LYS A 206 -4.90 13.52 28.96
C LYS A 206 -3.72 14.12 29.72
N VAL A 207 -3.41 15.38 29.44
CA VAL A 207 -2.38 16.10 30.22
C VAL A 207 -3.00 16.51 31.55
N PRO A 208 -2.48 16.06 32.71
CA PRO A 208 -3.02 16.39 34.02
C PRO A 208 -3.20 17.90 34.20
N GLY A 209 -4.33 18.32 34.78
CA GLY A 209 -4.63 19.73 35.02
C GLY A 209 -5.01 20.55 33.78
N THR A 210 -5.07 19.96 32.58
CA THR A 210 -5.45 20.70 31.35
C THR A 210 -6.58 20.02 30.58
N LYS A 211 -7.27 20.79 29.72
CA LYS A 211 -8.20 20.25 28.72
C LYS A 211 -7.49 19.68 27.48
N LYS A 212 -6.17 19.84 27.38
CA LYS A 212 -5.37 19.41 26.24
C LYS A 212 -5.08 17.92 26.34
N SER A 213 -4.95 17.28 25.18
CA SER A 213 -4.42 15.93 25.08
C SER A 213 -3.03 15.98 24.50
N ALA A 214 -2.16 15.09 24.97
CA ALA A 214 -0.90 14.78 24.32
C ALA A 214 -1.01 13.41 23.65
N TYR A 215 -0.08 13.11 22.76
CA TYR A 215 0.07 11.79 22.18
C TYR A 215 1.40 11.23 22.65
N THR A 216 1.43 9.96 23.01
CA THR A 216 2.64 9.23 23.38
C THR A 216 2.84 8.04 22.45
N PHE A 217 4.06 7.54 22.37
CA PHE A 217 4.39 6.27 21.72
C PHE A 217 5.39 5.52 22.60
N SER A 218 5.47 4.20 22.44
CA SER A 218 6.37 3.33 23.19
C SER A 218 7.51 2.84 22.31
N THR A 219 8.73 2.82 22.85
CA THR A 219 9.89 2.13 22.27
C THR A 219 10.18 0.84 23.01
N ARG A 220 10.44 -0.22 22.24
CA ARG A 220 10.77 -1.56 22.76
C ARG A 220 12.20 -1.96 22.43
N LEU A 221 12.77 -2.75 23.31
CA LEU A 221 14.02 -3.48 23.08
C LEU A 221 13.84 -4.99 23.00
N THR A 222 12.73 -5.51 23.52
CA THR A 222 12.50 -6.95 23.62
C THR A 222 11.10 -7.32 23.12
N GLY A 223 10.93 -8.60 22.83
CA GLY A 223 9.65 -9.24 22.58
C GLY A 223 8.82 -9.48 23.84
N ASP A 224 9.32 -9.14 25.03
CA ASP A 224 8.67 -9.41 26.30
C ASP A 224 7.34 -8.64 26.42
N VAL A 225 6.25 -9.37 26.60
CA VAL A 225 4.91 -8.78 26.71
C VAL A 225 4.80 -7.84 27.92
N HIS A 226 5.60 -8.06 28.96
CA HIS A 226 5.63 -7.29 30.21
C HIS A 226 6.77 -6.26 30.26
N GLU A 227 7.49 -6.02 29.15
CA GLU A 227 8.50 -4.97 29.09
C GLU A 227 7.91 -3.63 29.56
N ARG A 228 8.55 -3.00 30.57
CA ARG A 228 8.13 -1.69 31.09
C ARG A 228 8.10 -0.70 29.92
N PRO A 229 7.01 0.03 29.65
CA PRO A 229 6.93 0.86 28.45
C PRO A 229 7.85 2.08 28.56
N ASP A 230 8.66 2.32 27.52
CA ASP A 230 9.45 3.54 27.37
C ASP A 230 8.61 4.57 26.62
N LEU A 231 7.67 5.18 27.34
CA LEU A 231 6.76 6.17 26.78
C LEU A 231 7.47 7.49 26.48
N SER A 232 7.36 7.94 25.24
CA SER A 232 7.82 9.25 24.78
C SER A 232 6.65 10.07 24.28
N THR A 233 6.64 11.38 24.56
CA THR A 233 5.64 12.30 24.03
C THR A 233 5.92 12.61 22.55
N ALA A 234 4.95 12.36 21.68
CA ALA A 234 5.00 12.73 20.27
C ALA A 234 4.92 14.25 20.11
N HIS A 235 5.70 14.79 19.18
CA HIS A 235 5.71 16.23 18.96
C HIS A 235 4.38 16.69 18.30
N PRO A 236 3.81 17.87 18.63
CA PRO A 236 2.59 18.39 18.01
C PRO A 236 2.59 18.44 16.47
N GLY A 237 3.72 18.80 15.88
CA GLY A 237 3.93 18.78 14.42
C GLY A 237 3.92 17.38 13.80
N GLU A 238 4.27 16.33 14.57
CA GLU A 238 4.28 14.93 14.12
C GLU A 238 2.86 14.34 14.16
N PHE A 239 2.16 14.43 15.31
CA PHE A 239 0.81 13.86 15.41
C PHE A 239 -0.26 14.75 14.79
N GLY A 240 -0.02 16.07 14.67
CA GLY A 240 -0.99 17.02 14.13
C GLY A 240 -1.27 16.83 12.64
N ILE A 241 -0.34 16.19 11.92
CA ILE A 241 -0.52 15.83 10.51
C ILE A 241 -0.94 14.37 10.32
N PHE A 242 -0.85 13.53 11.36
CA PHE A 242 -1.10 12.09 11.30
C PHE A 242 -2.56 11.79 10.90
N GLU A 243 -2.71 11.02 9.81
CA GLU A 243 -4.03 10.61 9.31
C GLU A 243 -4.35 9.20 9.82
N GLN A 244 -5.21 9.12 10.84
CA GLN A 244 -5.66 7.86 11.42
C GLN A 244 -6.40 6.99 10.40
N TRP A 245 -6.39 5.68 10.62
CA TRP A 245 -7.07 4.69 9.77
C TRP A 245 -8.51 5.06 9.41
N SER A 246 -9.32 5.46 10.40
CA SER A 246 -10.74 5.80 10.18
C SER A 246 -10.93 7.01 9.25
N ALA A 247 -10.06 8.01 9.34
CA ALA A 247 -10.06 9.17 8.46
C ALA A 247 -9.65 8.76 7.03
N GLN A 248 -8.64 7.90 6.90
CA GLN A 248 -8.19 7.36 5.62
C GLN A 248 -9.30 6.55 4.92
N VAL A 249 -10.02 5.70 5.65
CA VAL A 249 -11.17 4.94 5.12
C VAL A 249 -12.23 5.87 4.57
N LEU A 250 -12.59 6.91 5.33
CA LEU A 250 -13.59 7.89 4.88
C LEU A 250 -13.13 8.66 3.64
N ALA A 251 -11.88 9.10 3.62
CA ALA A 251 -11.29 9.80 2.48
C ALA A 251 -11.24 8.90 1.23
N THR A 252 -10.91 7.62 1.40
CA THR A 252 -10.91 6.62 0.32
C THR A 252 -12.32 6.39 -0.23
N LYS A 253 -13.31 6.17 0.65
CA LYS A 253 -14.71 6.02 0.25
C LYS A 253 -15.20 7.26 -0.52
N THR A 254 -14.84 8.45 -0.04
CA THR A 254 -15.15 9.73 -0.71
C THR A 254 -14.52 9.82 -2.09
N ALA A 255 -13.23 9.49 -2.24
CA ALA A 255 -12.54 9.50 -3.52
C ALA A 255 -13.17 8.52 -4.53
N CYS A 256 -13.49 7.30 -4.08
CA CYS A 256 -14.10 6.27 -4.92
C CYS A 256 -15.52 6.63 -5.34
N ALA A 257 -16.31 7.26 -4.46
CA ALA A 257 -17.64 7.75 -4.80
C ALA A 257 -17.61 9.01 -5.68
N GLU A 258 -16.60 9.87 -5.56
CA GLU A 258 -16.36 11.00 -6.48
C GLU A 258 -16.01 10.47 -7.88
N HIS A 259 -15.27 9.36 -7.97
CA HIS A 259 -14.82 8.74 -9.23
C HIS A 259 -15.28 7.28 -9.37
N PRO A 260 -16.60 7.03 -9.45
CA PRO A 260 -17.17 5.68 -9.36
C PRO A 260 -16.63 4.77 -10.45
N LEU A 261 -16.18 3.57 -10.07
CA LEU A 261 -15.63 2.52 -10.95
C LEU A 261 -14.37 2.93 -11.74
N ARG A 262 -13.82 4.13 -11.52
CA ARG A 262 -12.46 4.51 -11.90
C ARG A 262 -11.48 4.18 -10.77
N LEU A 263 -11.95 4.27 -9.54
CA LEU A 263 -11.25 3.82 -8.34
C LEU A 263 -12.13 2.75 -7.68
N ILE A 264 -11.61 1.54 -7.51
CA ILE A 264 -12.32 0.43 -6.86
C ILE A 264 -11.54 0.05 -5.61
N PRO A 265 -12.07 0.29 -4.40
CA PRO A 265 -11.27 0.16 -3.19
C PRO A 265 -11.24 -1.28 -2.67
N MET A 266 -10.12 -1.61 -2.03
CA MET A 266 -9.93 -2.80 -1.20
C MET A 266 -9.86 -2.36 0.27
N TYR A 267 -10.53 -3.07 1.17
CA TYR A 267 -10.53 -2.74 2.60
C TYR A 267 -9.26 -3.28 3.25
N HIS A 268 -8.46 -2.45 3.93
CA HIS A 268 -7.32 -2.96 4.71
C HIS A 268 -7.79 -3.71 5.95
N TYR A 269 -7.58 -5.02 5.97
CA TYR A 269 -7.88 -5.86 7.12
C TYR A 269 -6.62 -6.03 7.98
N GLU A 270 -6.47 -5.18 8.98
CA GLU A 270 -5.47 -5.33 10.05
C GLU A 270 -6.04 -6.26 11.13
N PRO A 271 -5.62 -7.54 11.17
CA PRO A 271 -6.29 -8.57 11.96
C PRO A 271 -6.15 -8.33 13.48
N ARG A 272 -5.11 -7.63 13.95
CA ARG A 272 -4.88 -7.36 15.37
C ARG A 272 -5.87 -6.35 15.96
N ARG A 273 -6.54 -5.54 15.13
CA ARG A 273 -7.68 -4.70 15.58
C ARG A 273 -8.84 -5.52 16.11
N PHE A 274 -8.91 -6.79 15.72
CA PHE A 274 -9.97 -7.71 16.10
C PHE A 274 -9.49 -8.71 17.17
N SER A 275 -8.40 -8.39 17.86
CA SER A 275 -7.95 -9.06 19.08
C SER A 275 -8.46 -8.28 20.30
N GLN A 276 -8.95 -9.00 21.31
CA GLN A 276 -9.35 -8.46 22.59
C GLN A 276 -8.38 -8.94 23.67
N TRP A 277 -7.54 -8.00 24.12
CA TRP A 277 -6.57 -8.20 25.18
C TRP A 277 -7.21 -7.93 26.55
N THR A 278 -7.12 -8.89 27.49
CA THR A 278 -7.75 -8.75 28.82
C THR A 278 -6.81 -8.15 29.87
N GLY A 279 -5.52 -8.02 29.57
CA GLY A 279 -4.50 -7.47 30.47
C GLY A 279 -4.03 -8.44 31.56
N LYS A 280 -4.60 -9.64 31.63
CA LYS A 280 -4.24 -10.70 32.60
C LYS A 280 -3.29 -11.75 32.01
N GLU A 281 -2.85 -11.55 30.78
CA GLU A 281 -2.25 -12.57 29.94
C GLU A 281 -0.73 -12.59 30.05
N GLN A 282 -0.14 -13.78 30.06
CA GLN A 282 1.32 -13.98 30.17
C GLN A 282 2.01 -14.06 28.80
N SER A 283 1.24 -14.06 27.71
CA SER A 283 1.72 -14.16 26.34
C SER A 283 0.75 -13.54 25.34
N PHE A 284 1.21 -13.24 24.12
CA PHE A 284 0.34 -12.72 23.06
C PHE A 284 -0.67 -13.75 22.51
N GLN A 285 -0.49 -15.04 22.82
CA GLN A 285 -1.37 -16.12 22.35
C GLN A 285 -2.71 -16.17 23.09
N GLU A 286 -2.82 -15.52 24.24
CA GLU A 286 -4.01 -15.60 25.09
C GLU A 286 -5.10 -14.58 24.70
N ALA A 287 -4.84 -13.72 23.72
CA ALA A 287 -5.80 -12.75 23.22
C ALA A 287 -7.03 -13.45 22.62
N SER A 288 -8.21 -12.94 22.94
CA SER A 288 -9.48 -13.48 22.44
C SER A 288 -9.96 -12.76 21.18
N LEU A 289 -10.89 -13.38 20.44
CA LEU A 289 -11.48 -12.76 19.25
C LEU A 289 -12.46 -11.65 19.66
N ALA A 290 -12.23 -10.42 19.19
CA ALA A 290 -13.09 -9.29 19.52
C ALA A 290 -14.52 -9.45 18.93
N PRO A 291 -15.56 -8.96 19.63
CA PRO A 291 -16.90 -8.84 19.07
C PRO A 291 -16.88 -7.95 17.81
N GLY A 292 -17.52 -8.41 16.73
CA GLY A 292 -17.58 -7.65 15.47
C GLY A 292 -16.32 -7.75 14.59
N TRP A 293 -15.46 -8.76 14.80
CA TRP A 293 -14.32 -9.06 13.93
C TRP A 293 -14.70 -9.16 12.45
N ASP A 294 -15.92 -9.57 12.16
CA ASP A 294 -16.43 -9.77 10.81
C ASP A 294 -17.18 -8.56 10.23
N ARG A 295 -17.26 -7.45 10.97
CA ARG A 295 -17.88 -6.20 10.49
C ARG A 295 -17.32 -5.76 9.12
N PRO A 296 -16.01 -5.85 8.81
CA PRO A 296 -15.51 -5.47 7.49
C PRO A 296 -16.15 -6.25 6.32
N PHE A 297 -16.69 -7.46 6.54
CA PHE A 297 -17.34 -8.22 5.46
C PHE A 297 -18.68 -7.59 5.02
N SER A 298 -19.35 -6.79 5.85
CA SER A 298 -20.58 -6.09 5.45
C SER A 298 -20.31 -4.91 4.51
N GLU A 299 -19.05 -4.50 4.38
CA GLU A 299 -18.61 -3.42 3.52
C GLU A 299 -18.21 -3.93 2.12
N LEU A 300 -18.13 -5.24 1.93
CA LEU A 300 -17.74 -5.85 0.65
C LEU A 300 -18.91 -5.96 -0.32
N ALA A 301 -18.64 -5.69 -1.59
CA ALA A 301 -19.49 -6.12 -2.69
C ALA A 301 -19.19 -7.58 -3.01
N THR A 302 -20.18 -8.44 -2.83
CA THR A 302 -20.15 -9.84 -3.27
C THR A 302 -21.20 -10.05 -4.36
N LYS A 303 -21.44 -11.28 -4.80
CA LYS A 303 -22.56 -11.57 -5.71
C LYS A 303 -23.92 -11.35 -5.02
N GLU A 304 -23.98 -11.58 -3.72
CA GLU A 304 -25.20 -11.57 -2.91
C GLU A 304 -25.39 -10.26 -2.13
N GLN A 305 -24.33 -9.48 -1.93
CA GLN A 305 -24.34 -8.30 -1.05
C GLN A 305 -23.77 -7.06 -1.75
N ALA A 306 -24.44 -5.92 -1.57
CA ALA A 306 -23.92 -4.61 -1.95
C ALA A 306 -22.86 -4.12 -0.96
N GLY A 307 -21.82 -3.47 -1.46
CA GLY A 307 -20.76 -2.91 -0.63
C GLY A 307 -19.84 -1.99 -1.41
N MET A 308 -18.99 -1.25 -0.69
CA MET A 308 -18.07 -0.27 -1.27
C MET A 308 -16.77 -0.91 -1.76
N PHE A 309 -16.35 -2.03 -1.17
CA PHE A 309 -15.04 -2.62 -1.40
C PHE A 309 -15.12 -3.92 -2.21
N ALA A 310 -14.15 -4.16 -3.08
CA ALA A 310 -14.09 -5.36 -3.91
C ALA A 310 -13.46 -6.58 -3.20
N GLY A 311 -12.83 -6.37 -2.05
CA GLY A 311 -12.21 -7.43 -1.24
C GLY A 311 -11.30 -6.84 -0.16
N PHE A 312 -10.32 -7.64 0.31
CA PHE A 312 -9.38 -7.23 1.36
C PHE A 312 -7.95 -6.96 0.88
N LYS A 313 -7.36 -5.92 1.45
CA LYS A 313 -5.92 -5.69 1.47
C LYS A 313 -5.36 -6.17 2.80
N MET A 314 -4.21 -6.85 2.77
CA MET A 314 -3.41 -7.17 3.95
C MET A 314 -1.96 -6.69 3.75
N TYR A 315 -1.22 -6.57 4.86
CA TYR A 315 0.16 -6.14 4.85
C TYR A 315 0.95 -6.78 5.99
N THR A 316 1.31 -8.06 5.84
CA THR A 316 2.03 -8.83 6.88
C THR A 316 3.37 -8.22 7.30
N SER A 317 3.95 -7.30 6.52
CA SER A 317 5.10 -6.46 6.91
C SER A 317 4.84 -5.54 8.12
N GLN A 318 3.57 -5.26 8.46
CA GLN A 318 3.17 -4.63 9.72
C GLN A 318 3.24 -5.59 10.93
N ALA A 319 3.68 -6.82 10.67
CA ALA A 319 4.15 -7.81 11.61
C ALA A 319 3.07 -8.60 12.32
N TYR A 320 2.44 -9.43 11.49
CA TYR A 320 1.71 -10.63 11.84
C TYR A 320 1.96 -11.67 10.74
N GLN A 321 1.95 -12.95 11.08
CA GLN A 321 2.17 -14.04 10.12
C GLN A 321 0.84 -14.48 9.45
N PRO A 322 0.86 -15.13 8.28
CA PRO A 322 -0.36 -15.67 7.65
C PRO A 322 -1.05 -16.73 8.53
N THR A 323 -0.29 -17.44 9.34
CA THR A 323 -0.77 -18.45 10.29
C THR A 323 -0.44 -18.09 11.73
N ASP A 324 -0.42 -16.80 12.06
CA ASP A 324 0.01 -16.30 13.36
C ASP A 324 -0.87 -16.83 14.50
N PRO A 325 -0.32 -17.59 15.46
CA PRO A 325 -1.10 -18.08 16.60
C PRO A 325 -1.50 -16.96 17.57
N ASN A 326 -0.85 -15.79 17.50
CA ASN A 326 -1.12 -14.65 18.38
C ASN A 326 -2.26 -13.75 17.86
N VAL A 327 -2.88 -14.08 16.71
CA VAL A 327 -3.96 -13.28 16.11
C VAL A 327 -5.21 -14.15 15.90
N PRO A 328 -6.11 -14.23 16.90
CA PRO A 328 -7.25 -15.16 16.89
C PRO A 328 -8.22 -14.95 15.72
N ALA A 329 -8.25 -13.76 15.12
CA ALA A 329 -9.12 -13.43 13.99
C ALA A 329 -8.70 -14.07 12.66
N LEU A 330 -7.42 -14.39 12.47
CA LEU A 330 -6.90 -14.79 11.15
C LEU A 330 -7.53 -16.07 10.61
N ALA A 331 -7.65 -17.12 11.43
CA ALA A 331 -8.16 -18.41 10.98
C ALA A 331 -9.59 -18.28 10.42
N LYS A 332 -10.49 -17.62 11.17
CA LYS A 332 -11.88 -17.39 10.74
C LYS A 332 -11.99 -16.42 9.57
N PHE A 333 -11.11 -15.41 9.51
CA PHE A 333 -11.04 -14.48 8.40
C PHE A 333 -10.72 -15.19 7.08
N PHE A 334 -9.67 -16.02 7.05
CA PHE A 334 -9.29 -16.75 5.84
C PHE A 334 -10.30 -17.83 5.45
N GLU A 335 -10.86 -18.56 6.43
CA GLU A 335 -11.93 -19.52 6.20
C GLU A 335 -13.13 -18.86 5.50
N ARG A 336 -13.58 -17.70 6.01
CA ARG A 336 -14.69 -16.95 5.40
C ARG A 336 -14.34 -16.42 4.02
N CYS A 337 -13.14 -15.89 3.82
CA CYS A 337 -12.69 -15.43 2.50
C CYS A 337 -12.66 -16.57 1.48
N ALA A 338 -12.12 -17.74 1.84
CA ALA A 338 -12.10 -18.91 0.98
C ALA A 338 -13.52 -19.40 0.65
N LYS A 339 -14.40 -19.48 1.65
CA LYS A 339 -15.80 -19.89 1.46
C LYS A 339 -16.58 -18.95 0.55
N GLN A 340 -16.37 -17.64 0.68
CA GLN A 340 -17.10 -16.62 -0.07
C GLN A 340 -16.40 -16.21 -1.38
N GLY A 341 -15.21 -16.75 -1.67
CA GLY A 341 -14.42 -16.38 -2.84
C GLY A 341 -14.00 -14.91 -2.84
N VAL A 342 -13.77 -14.32 -1.65
CA VAL A 342 -13.35 -12.93 -1.48
C VAL A 342 -11.86 -12.80 -1.82
N PRO A 343 -11.47 -11.90 -2.74
CA PRO A 343 -10.06 -11.72 -3.10
C PRO A 343 -9.29 -11.00 -1.99
N ILE A 344 -8.07 -11.50 -1.73
CA ILE A 344 -7.12 -10.91 -0.80
C ILE A 344 -5.88 -10.50 -1.56
N MET A 345 -5.54 -9.22 -1.53
CA MET A 345 -4.26 -8.70 -2.01
C MET A 345 -3.35 -8.50 -0.79
N ASN A 346 -2.17 -9.11 -0.74
CA ASN A 346 -1.20 -8.92 0.36
C ASN A 346 0.16 -8.46 -0.17
N HIS A 347 0.86 -7.59 0.59
CA HIS A 347 2.26 -7.32 0.27
C HIS A 347 3.19 -8.44 0.72
N CYS A 348 3.97 -8.94 -0.22
CA CYS A 348 4.93 -10.02 -0.13
C CYS A 348 6.20 -9.55 -0.84
N THR A 349 6.98 -8.72 -0.15
CA THR A 349 8.22 -8.15 -0.69
C THR A 349 9.28 -8.12 0.42
N PRO A 350 10.56 -8.39 0.10
CA PRO A 350 11.67 -8.26 1.04
C PRO A 350 12.02 -6.79 1.35
N SER A 351 11.43 -5.84 0.61
CA SER A 351 11.61 -4.39 0.75
C SER A 351 10.28 -3.69 1.04
N GLY A 352 10.31 -2.38 1.31
CA GLY A 352 9.10 -1.58 1.58
C GLY A 352 9.00 -1.08 3.02
N HIS A 353 7.77 -0.83 3.49
CA HIS A 353 7.52 -0.36 4.84
C HIS A 353 7.37 -1.55 5.80
N PHE A 354 8.05 -1.49 6.94
CA PHE A 354 8.00 -2.54 7.97
C PHE A 354 7.61 -1.94 9.31
N THR A 355 7.21 -2.80 10.24
CA THR A 355 7.29 -2.44 11.65
C THR A 355 8.72 -2.07 12.04
N HIS A 356 8.86 -1.09 12.94
CA HIS A 356 10.15 -0.75 13.52
C HIS A 356 10.65 -1.83 14.50
N ASP A 357 9.75 -2.68 15.00
CA ASP A 357 10.06 -3.75 15.97
C ASP A 357 10.44 -5.07 15.29
N ARG A 358 10.67 -5.12 13.98
CA ARG A 358 10.76 -6.37 13.19
C ARG A 358 11.76 -7.39 13.72
N LYS A 359 12.82 -6.93 14.39
CA LYS A 359 13.86 -7.77 14.99
C LYS A 359 13.43 -8.45 16.29
N LEU A 360 12.40 -7.95 16.94
CA LEU A 360 11.89 -8.44 18.23
C LEU A 360 10.95 -9.65 18.05
N TYR A 361 10.39 -9.82 16.85
CA TYR A 361 9.38 -10.85 16.58
C TYR A 361 9.89 -12.28 16.73
N ILE A 362 11.22 -12.52 16.58
CA ILE A 362 11.79 -13.84 16.83
C ILE A 362 11.57 -14.32 18.26
N GLU A 363 11.47 -13.39 19.23
CA GLU A 363 11.33 -13.72 20.66
C GLU A 363 9.94 -14.27 20.99
N LEU A 364 8.96 -14.08 20.09
CA LEU A 364 7.63 -14.69 20.21
C LEU A 364 7.65 -16.20 19.89
N ASP A 365 8.70 -16.68 19.24
CA ASP A 365 8.89 -18.08 18.87
C ASP A 365 10.03 -18.66 19.70
N LYS A 366 9.67 -19.41 20.75
CA LYS A 366 10.64 -20.00 21.69
C LYS A 366 11.70 -20.85 21.00
N ALA A 367 11.34 -21.56 19.93
CA ALA A 367 12.29 -22.40 19.20
C ALA A 367 13.28 -21.54 18.41
N ALA A 368 12.79 -20.53 17.68
CA ALA A 368 13.64 -19.61 16.93
C ALA A 368 14.52 -18.74 17.84
N ALA A 369 13.97 -18.23 18.94
CA ALA A 369 14.71 -17.48 19.96
C ALA A 369 15.81 -18.32 20.61
N GLY A 370 15.57 -19.63 20.81
CA GLY A 370 16.57 -20.57 21.31
C GLY A 370 17.80 -20.66 20.42
N ALA A 371 17.63 -20.52 19.10
CA ALA A 371 18.69 -20.59 18.09
C ALA A 371 19.55 -19.31 17.95
N LEU A 372 19.21 -18.21 18.65
CA LEU A 372 20.04 -17.01 18.68
C LEU A 372 21.42 -17.30 19.30
N SER A 373 22.46 -16.66 18.76
CA SER A 373 23.82 -16.75 19.28
C SER A 373 23.90 -16.22 20.72
N GLN A 374 24.90 -16.67 21.50
CA GLN A 374 25.09 -16.13 22.85
C GLN A 374 25.43 -14.64 22.80
N ALA A 375 26.23 -14.21 21.82
CA ALA A 375 26.56 -12.79 21.62
C ALA A 375 25.32 -11.93 21.37
N ASP A 376 24.37 -12.42 20.55
CA ASP A 376 23.09 -11.73 20.33
C ASP A 376 22.28 -11.64 21.62
N LYS A 377 22.20 -12.75 22.38
CA LYS A 377 21.48 -12.80 23.66
C LYS A 377 22.08 -11.80 24.65
N ASP A 378 23.41 -11.78 24.77
CA ASP A 378 24.15 -10.88 25.67
C ASP A 378 23.97 -9.41 25.28
N ALA A 379 23.99 -9.07 23.98
CA ALA A 379 23.79 -7.71 23.49
C ALA A 379 22.39 -7.17 23.83
N TYR A 380 21.35 -7.99 23.67
CA TYR A 380 19.98 -7.61 24.03
C TYR A 380 19.78 -7.52 25.55
N GLU A 381 20.37 -8.43 26.31
CA GLU A 381 20.32 -8.39 27.79
C GLU A 381 21.06 -7.17 28.34
N ASP A 382 22.21 -6.81 27.77
CA ASP A 382 22.95 -5.60 28.11
C ASP A 382 22.14 -4.34 27.80
N ALA A 383 21.53 -4.26 26.61
CA ALA A 383 20.65 -3.16 26.24
C ALA A 383 19.43 -3.05 27.18
N ARG A 384 18.83 -4.19 27.56
CA ARG A 384 17.71 -4.27 28.51
C ARG A 384 18.10 -3.73 29.88
N LYS A 385 19.22 -4.19 30.45
CA LYS A 385 19.72 -3.70 31.75
C LYS A 385 19.96 -2.20 31.74
N LYS A 386 20.63 -1.69 30.69
CA LYS A 386 20.87 -0.25 30.52
C LYS A 386 19.58 0.54 30.39
N ARG A 387 18.57 -0.01 29.71
CA ARG A 387 17.24 0.60 29.61
C ARG A 387 16.53 0.68 30.95
N GLU A 388 16.55 -0.36 31.77
CA GLU A 388 15.92 -0.30 33.10
C GLU A 388 16.57 0.77 33.98
N VAL A 389 17.90 0.87 33.97
CA VAL A 389 18.63 1.93 34.68
C VAL A 389 18.22 3.32 34.17
N TYR A 390 18.10 3.49 32.85
CA TYR A 390 17.64 4.75 32.25
C TYR A 390 16.21 5.10 32.65
N LEU A 391 15.30 4.12 32.63
CA LEU A 391 13.90 4.34 32.98
C LEU A 391 13.73 4.70 34.46
N ASP A 392 14.53 4.10 35.36
CA ASP A 392 14.56 4.48 36.78
C ASP A 392 15.10 5.92 36.94
N ALA A 393 16.16 6.29 36.21
CA ALA A 393 16.68 7.66 36.20
C ALA A 393 15.64 8.67 35.69
N ARG A 394 14.88 8.30 34.64
CA ARG A 394 13.80 9.12 34.09
C ARG A 394 12.63 9.29 35.06
N GLU A 395 12.27 8.25 35.80
CA GLU A 395 11.23 8.34 36.84
C GLU A 395 11.66 9.29 37.97
N ARG A 396 12.89 9.15 38.46
CA ARG A 396 13.51 10.08 39.43
C ARG A 396 13.50 11.52 38.89
N PHE A 397 13.92 11.72 37.65
CA PHE A 397 13.88 13.04 37.01
C PHE A 397 12.46 13.61 36.97
N THR A 398 11.47 12.81 36.56
CA THR A 398 10.07 13.26 36.47
C THR A 398 9.53 13.70 37.84
N GLU A 399 9.86 12.95 38.90
CA GLU A 399 9.49 13.30 40.28
C GLU A 399 10.15 14.60 40.74
N LYS A 400 11.46 14.75 40.49
CA LYS A 400 12.21 15.96 40.85
C LYS A 400 11.79 17.18 40.04
N GLU A 401 11.53 17.02 38.75
CA GLU A 401 10.97 18.06 37.89
C GLU A 401 9.62 18.54 38.42
N LYS A 402 8.72 17.62 38.77
CA LYS A 402 7.43 17.99 39.34
C LYS A 402 7.60 18.76 40.65
N THR A 403 8.42 18.24 41.57
CA THR A 403 8.70 18.87 42.87
C THR A 403 9.24 20.29 42.69
N PHE A 404 10.20 20.48 41.77
CA PHE A 404 10.77 21.78 41.47
C PHE A 404 9.74 22.73 40.84
N LYS A 405 8.91 22.26 39.89
CA LYS A 405 7.83 23.05 39.28
C LYS A 405 6.79 23.50 40.31
N ASP A 406 6.36 22.59 41.18
CA ASP A 406 5.39 22.88 42.23
C ASP A 406 5.95 23.92 43.22
N TYR A 407 7.23 23.80 43.60
CA TYR A 407 7.93 24.78 44.42
C TYR A 407 7.99 26.15 43.73
N CYS A 408 8.43 26.21 42.47
CA CYS A 408 8.48 27.47 41.72
C CYS A 408 7.10 28.13 41.61
N GLN A 409 6.06 27.34 41.34
CA GLN A 409 4.69 27.84 41.25
C GLN A 409 4.19 28.38 42.60
N GLN A 410 4.45 27.66 43.70
CA GLN A 410 4.03 28.07 45.04
C GLN A 410 4.69 29.39 45.49
N HIS A 411 5.95 29.61 45.08
CA HIS A 411 6.74 30.77 45.49
C HIS A 411 6.79 31.89 44.44
N GLY A 412 6.08 31.76 43.32
CA GLY A 412 6.09 32.76 42.24
C GLY A 412 7.46 32.92 41.57
N LEU A 413 8.27 31.85 41.57
CA LEU A 413 9.62 31.82 41.02
C LEU A 413 9.61 31.31 39.57
N PRO A 414 10.59 31.72 38.74
CA PRO A 414 10.70 31.23 37.37
C PRO A 414 11.04 29.74 37.33
N LEU A 415 10.43 29.02 36.37
CA LEU A 415 10.66 27.58 36.14
C LEU A 415 12.02 27.28 35.50
N ASP A 416 12.62 28.27 34.84
CA ASP A 416 13.73 28.08 33.92
C ASP A 416 14.91 29.00 34.29
N PRO A 417 15.83 28.55 35.15
CA PRO A 417 17.12 29.20 35.31
C PRO A 417 18.09 28.92 34.13
N HIS A 418 17.74 28.16 33.09
CA HIS A 418 18.62 27.87 31.95
C HIS A 418 18.82 29.06 30.98
N LEU A 419 18.02 30.13 31.10
CA LEU A 419 18.40 31.47 30.62
C LEU A 419 19.72 32.00 31.25
N TYR A 420 20.18 31.38 32.34
CA TYR A 420 21.40 31.73 33.07
C TYR A 420 22.65 30.97 32.61
N GLN A 421 22.52 29.74 32.08
CA GLN A 421 23.66 28.88 31.76
C GLN A 421 24.11 28.97 30.29
N GLN A 422 23.20 29.27 29.35
CA GLN A 422 23.53 29.29 27.91
C GLN A 422 24.44 30.47 27.48
N TYR A 423 24.60 31.50 28.32
CA TYR A 423 25.39 32.71 27.98
C TYR A 423 26.65 32.93 28.83
N GLY A 424 26.94 32.08 29.82
CA GLY A 424 28.14 32.23 30.69
C GLY A 424 28.27 33.59 31.42
N THR A 425 27.25 34.43 31.31
CA THR A 425 27.03 35.76 31.87
C THR A 425 25.51 35.92 31.98
N LEU A 426 25.04 36.69 32.97
CA LEU A 426 23.63 37.06 33.08
C LEU A 426 23.14 37.47 31.69
N ALA A 427 21.96 36.99 31.26
CA ALA A 427 21.23 37.68 30.20
C ALA A 427 21.35 39.19 30.52
N PRO A 428 21.82 40.04 29.58
CA PRO A 428 22.30 41.40 29.90
C PRO A 428 21.30 42.30 30.65
N ASP A 429 20.06 41.84 30.76
CA ASP A 429 18.90 42.54 31.26
C ASP A 429 18.37 41.96 32.60
N MET A 430 18.90 40.83 33.09
CA MET A 430 18.55 40.32 34.43
C MET A 430 19.51 40.89 35.47
N ALA A 431 19.00 41.69 36.39
CA ALA A 431 19.76 42.12 37.56
C ALA A 431 20.07 40.93 38.48
N VAL A 432 21.30 40.86 39.03
CA VAL A 432 21.71 39.87 40.05
C VAL A 432 20.72 39.82 41.23
N SER A 433 20.04 40.94 41.51
CA SER A 433 19.01 41.05 42.54
C SER A 433 17.70 40.30 42.25
N ALA A 434 17.53 39.73 41.05
CA ALA A 434 16.35 38.95 40.65
C ALA A 434 16.53 37.43 40.85
N LEU A 435 17.71 36.98 41.30
CA LEU A 435 17.92 35.57 41.62
C LEU A 435 17.23 35.19 42.93
N PRO A 436 16.60 34.01 43.00
CA PRO A 436 16.05 33.51 44.26
C PRO A 436 17.18 33.42 45.30
N THR A 437 17.04 34.12 46.43
CA THR A 437 17.98 34.01 47.56
C THR A 437 17.62 32.86 48.51
N ASP A 438 16.50 32.18 48.25
CA ASP A 438 16.02 31.08 49.06
C ASP A 438 16.96 29.86 48.93
N PRO A 439 17.60 29.40 50.02
CA PRO A 439 18.43 28.19 50.00
C PRO A 439 17.67 26.93 49.58
N GLU A 440 16.36 26.87 49.85
CA GLU A 440 15.52 25.72 49.47
C GLU A 440 15.32 25.64 47.95
N TYR A 441 15.22 26.80 47.26
CA TYR A 441 15.20 26.85 45.80
C TYR A 441 16.45 26.22 45.20
N TRP A 442 17.64 26.62 45.66
CA TRP A 442 18.90 26.11 45.13
C TRP A 442 19.12 24.63 45.43
N LYS A 443 18.63 24.16 46.59
CA LYS A 443 18.62 22.74 46.91
C LYS A 443 17.71 21.97 45.94
N ALA A 444 16.47 22.41 45.76
CA ALA A 444 15.51 21.77 44.84
C ALA A 444 16.02 21.79 43.39
N TYR A 445 16.64 22.89 42.97
CA TYR A 445 17.27 23.01 41.65
C TYR A 445 18.48 22.09 41.49
N GLY A 446 19.32 21.94 42.52
CA GLY A 446 20.44 20.99 42.53
C GLY A 446 19.96 19.56 42.36
N GLU A 447 18.97 19.13 43.15
CA GLU A 447 18.37 17.79 43.04
C GLU A 447 17.72 17.55 41.66
N TYR A 448 17.11 18.58 41.07
CA TYR A 448 16.59 18.55 39.70
C TYR A 448 17.70 18.33 38.65
N ASN A 449 18.80 19.09 38.72
CA ASN A 449 19.91 18.98 37.77
C ASN A 449 20.66 17.66 37.90
N ASP A 450 20.87 17.17 39.13
CA ASP A 450 21.52 15.88 39.36
C ASP A 450 20.70 14.74 38.73
N ALA A 451 19.36 14.79 38.90
CA ALA A 451 18.47 13.82 38.28
C ALA A 451 18.44 13.93 36.74
N LEU A 452 18.53 15.15 36.19
CA LEU A 452 18.63 15.39 34.74
C LEU A 452 19.94 14.83 34.17
N ALA A 453 21.07 15.09 34.83
CA ALA A 453 22.38 14.59 34.43
C ALA A 453 22.45 13.07 34.46
N ASP A 454 21.91 12.43 35.51
CA ASP A 454 21.79 10.97 35.61
C ASP A 454 20.91 10.40 34.47
N GLN A 455 19.77 11.02 34.19
CA GLN A 455 18.91 10.62 33.08
C GLN A 455 19.63 10.74 31.72
N ASP A 456 20.36 11.83 31.49
CA ASP A 456 21.09 12.05 30.24
C ASP A 456 22.21 11.03 30.06
N GLU A 457 23.04 10.83 31.09
CA GLU A 457 24.15 9.87 31.04
C GLU A 457 23.65 8.43 30.80
N THR A 458 22.66 7.99 31.58
CA THR A 458 22.08 6.66 31.45
C THR A 458 21.36 6.49 30.11
N GLY A 459 20.70 7.55 29.63
CA GLY A 459 20.06 7.61 28.31
C GLY A 459 21.07 7.46 27.17
N GLU A 460 22.23 8.09 27.24
CA GLU A 460 23.28 7.90 26.21
C GLU A 460 23.80 6.47 26.19
N ARG A 461 24.04 5.88 27.36
CA ARG A 461 24.50 4.49 27.48
C ARG A 461 23.47 3.53 26.90
N TYR A 462 22.19 3.74 27.22
CA TYR A 462 21.07 3.00 26.65
C TYR A 462 21.02 3.14 25.13
N GLU A 463 20.98 4.35 24.57
CA GLU A 463 20.86 4.56 23.13
C GLU A 463 22.05 3.99 22.34
N ARG A 464 23.27 4.03 22.89
CA ARG A 464 24.42 3.35 22.28
C ARG A 464 24.19 1.84 22.16
N ALA A 465 23.72 1.18 23.22
CA ALA A 465 23.42 -0.26 23.21
C ALA A 465 22.20 -0.59 22.33
N ALA A 466 21.13 0.21 22.42
CA ALA A 466 19.91 0.09 21.63
C ALA A 466 20.21 0.18 20.13
N ARG A 467 21.10 1.10 19.74
CA ARG A 467 21.53 1.26 18.35
C ARG A 467 22.25 0.02 17.82
N ILE A 468 23.12 -0.62 18.62
CA ILE A 468 23.81 -1.85 18.23
C ILE A 468 22.79 -2.95 17.90
N VAL A 469 21.75 -3.11 18.73
CA VAL A 469 20.72 -4.13 18.49
C VAL A 469 19.75 -3.76 17.35
N ARG A 470 19.43 -2.47 17.18
CA ARG A 470 18.54 -1.95 16.12
C ARG A 470 19.20 -1.93 14.74
N MET A 471 20.49 -1.64 14.64
CA MET A 471 21.19 -1.61 13.35
C MET A 471 21.59 -3.01 12.88
N HIS A 472 21.53 -3.24 11.57
CA HIS A 472 22.15 -4.41 10.97
C HIS A 472 23.62 -4.08 10.76
N GLU A 473 24.52 -4.91 11.25
CA GLU A 473 25.94 -4.76 10.93
C GLU A 473 26.16 -5.03 9.45
N ASP A 474 26.86 -4.12 8.76
CA ASP A 474 27.17 -4.33 7.36
C ASP A 474 28.02 -5.60 7.14
N MET A 475 27.98 -6.14 5.92
CA MET A 475 28.77 -7.32 5.55
C MET A 475 30.26 -7.18 5.88
N PRO A 476 30.93 -6.04 5.62
CA PRO A 476 32.32 -5.85 6.04
C PRO A 476 32.56 -6.05 7.54
N ALA A 477 31.70 -5.52 8.42
CA ALA A 477 31.80 -5.67 9.87
C ALA A 477 31.55 -7.13 10.29
N ARG A 478 30.54 -7.79 9.72
CA ARG A 478 30.25 -9.21 9.96
C ARG A 478 31.40 -10.11 9.49
N LEU A 479 31.95 -9.83 8.32
CA LEU A 479 33.09 -10.54 7.76
C LEU A 479 34.34 -10.32 8.63
N ALA A 480 34.57 -9.10 9.12
CA ALA A 480 35.66 -8.80 10.03
C ALA A 480 35.52 -9.57 11.36
N ARG A 481 34.32 -9.64 11.95
CA ARG A 481 34.05 -10.48 13.13
C ARG A 481 34.29 -11.96 12.83
N ALA A 482 33.91 -12.42 11.64
CA ALA A 482 34.17 -13.78 11.18
C ALA A 482 35.66 -14.04 10.85
N GLY A 483 36.55 -13.06 11.05
CA GLY A 483 37.98 -13.19 10.76
C GLY A 483 38.30 -13.28 9.27
N GLY A 484 37.46 -12.69 8.42
CA GLY A 484 37.57 -12.77 6.95
C GLY A 484 36.99 -14.03 6.34
N ASP A 485 36.42 -14.94 7.14
CA ASP A 485 35.88 -16.22 6.67
C ASP A 485 34.39 -16.07 6.28
N THR A 486 34.11 -16.14 4.98
CA THR A 486 32.75 -16.03 4.44
C THR A 486 31.85 -17.17 4.91
N GLN A 487 32.37 -18.39 5.11
CA GLN A 487 31.55 -19.51 5.60
C GLN A 487 31.15 -19.30 7.06
N LYS A 488 32.08 -18.81 7.91
CA LYS A 488 31.74 -18.42 9.28
C LYS A 488 30.79 -17.22 9.34
N MET A 489 30.94 -16.25 8.45
CA MET A 489 30.03 -15.12 8.35
C MET A 489 28.61 -15.58 7.96
N LEU A 490 28.48 -16.53 7.03
CA LEU A 490 27.21 -17.13 6.65
C LEU A 490 26.57 -17.96 7.79
N GLN A 491 27.39 -18.48 8.71
CA GLN A 491 26.94 -19.13 9.95
C GLN A 491 26.48 -18.13 11.03
N ASP A 492 26.77 -16.83 10.85
CA ASP A 492 26.30 -15.72 11.69
C ASP A 492 25.33 -14.80 10.90
N PRO A 493 24.19 -15.33 10.43
CA PRO A 493 23.21 -14.54 9.67
C PRO A 493 22.54 -13.52 10.58
N PRO A 494 21.93 -12.45 10.01
CA PRO A 494 21.08 -11.55 10.79
C PRO A 494 19.78 -12.28 11.18
N LEU A 495 19.87 -13.26 12.08
CA LEU A 495 18.85 -14.28 12.31
C LEU A 495 17.49 -13.67 12.67
N ARG A 496 17.50 -12.56 13.42
CA ARG A 496 16.31 -11.77 13.73
C ARG A 496 15.62 -11.23 12.47
N LEU A 497 16.38 -10.68 11.54
CA LEU A 497 15.84 -10.18 10.28
C LEU A 497 15.45 -11.33 9.34
N LYS A 498 16.27 -12.38 9.26
CA LYS A 498 15.96 -13.61 8.51
C LYS A 498 14.62 -14.19 8.95
N TYR A 499 14.44 -14.39 10.26
CA TYR A 499 13.20 -14.88 10.85
C TYR A 499 12.01 -13.99 10.43
N PHE A 500 12.15 -12.67 10.57
CA PHE A 500 11.09 -11.75 10.21
C PHE A 500 10.69 -11.91 8.73
N LYS A 501 11.67 -11.87 7.81
CA LYS A 501 11.42 -11.98 6.38
C LYS A 501 10.83 -13.34 6.01
N GLU A 502 11.38 -14.44 6.51
CA GLU A 502 10.88 -15.79 6.22
C GLU A 502 9.48 -16.07 6.75
N LYS A 503 9.12 -15.55 7.93
CA LYS A 503 7.84 -15.85 8.59
C LYS A 503 6.72 -14.87 8.27
N HIS A 504 7.06 -13.61 7.95
CA HIS A 504 6.07 -12.56 7.74
C HIS A 504 5.96 -12.15 6.27
N LEU A 505 7.05 -12.24 5.51
CA LEU A 505 7.11 -11.65 4.16
C LEU A 505 7.18 -12.71 3.06
N HIS A 506 7.98 -13.75 3.24
CA HIS A 506 8.30 -14.72 2.20
C HIS A 506 7.06 -15.50 1.73
N PRO A 507 6.91 -15.82 0.42
CA PRO A 507 5.76 -16.53 -0.11
C PRO A 507 5.51 -17.87 0.59
N GLU A 508 6.58 -18.56 0.99
CA GLU A 508 6.51 -19.84 1.70
C GLU A 508 5.78 -19.74 3.05
N ALA A 509 5.75 -18.58 3.70
CA ALA A 509 4.95 -18.37 4.92
C ALA A 509 3.44 -18.56 4.68
N TRP A 510 2.98 -18.40 3.44
CA TRP A 510 1.58 -18.56 3.03
C TRP A 510 1.24 -20.00 2.64
N ARG A 511 2.23 -20.86 2.38
CA ARG A 511 2.00 -22.24 1.91
C ARG A 511 1.16 -23.07 2.90
N PRO A 512 1.38 -23.02 4.23
CA PRO A 512 0.54 -23.74 5.19
C PRO A 512 -0.91 -23.23 5.23
N LEU A 513 -1.13 -21.95 4.98
CA LEU A 513 -2.48 -21.38 4.89
C LEU A 513 -3.20 -21.87 3.63
N LEU A 514 -2.54 -21.79 2.48
CA LEU A 514 -3.09 -22.24 1.19
C LEU A 514 -3.37 -23.74 1.18
N ALA A 515 -2.54 -24.55 1.84
CA ALA A 515 -2.79 -25.99 2.00
C ALA A 515 -4.05 -26.30 2.81
N ARG A 516 -4.45 -25.41 3.73
CA ARG A 516 -5.71 -25.55 4.51
C ARG A 516 -6.92 -24.97 3.78
N HIS A 517 -6.70 -24.03 2.87
CA HIS A 517 -7.73 -23.30 2.15
C HIS A 517 -7.39 -23.20 0.66
N GLU A 518 -7.46 -24.32 -0.07
CA GLU A 518 -7.04 -24.39 -1.48
C GLU A 518 -7.85 -23.47 -2.41
N ASN A 519 -9.07 -23.10 -1.99
CA ASN A 519 -9.94 -22.17 -2.71
C ASN A 519 -9.73 -20.68 -2.32
N LEU A 520 -8.76 -20.37 -1.46
CA LEU A 520 -8.48 -19.00 -1.06
C LEU A 520 -7.96 -18.19 -2.27
N LYS A 521 -8.67 -17.11 -2.61
CA LYS A 521 -8.24 -16.15 -3.64
C LYS A 521 -7.21 -15.19 -3.06
N LEU A 522 -5.94 -15.42 -3.38
CA LEU A 522 -4.82 -14.68 -2.82
C LEU A 522 -3.91 -14.15 -3.92
N CYS A 523 -3.59 -12.86 -3.86
CA CYS A 523 -2.51 -12.27 -4.63
C CYS A 523 -1.39 -11.84 -3.69
N LEU A 524 -0.17 -12.33 -3.93
CA LEU A 524 1.04 -11.87 -3.25
C LEU A 524 1.77 -10.88 -4.16
N ALA A 525 1.67 -9.59 -3.81
CA ALA A 525 2.34 -8.49 -4.49
C ALA A 525 3.58 -8.08 -3.69
N HIS A 526 4.80 -8.10 -4.20
CA HIS A 526 5.13 -8.10 -5.60
C HIS A 526 5.68 -9.47 -5.99
N PHE A 527 5.77 -9.75 -7.30
CA PHE A 527 6.43 -10.96 -7.77
C PHE A 527 7.82 -11.13 -7.15
N ALA A 528 8.63 -10.08 -7.25
CA ALA A 528 9.81 -9.83 -6.44
C ALA A 528 10.28 -8.41 -6.76
N SER A 529 10.46 -7.58 -5.73
CA SER A 529 10.91 -6.18 -5.86
C SER A 529 12.42 -6.01 -5.78
N ASP A 530 13.15 -7.12 -5.60
CA ASP A 530 14.57 -7.15 -5.24
C ASP A 530 15.39 -7.75 -6.38
N ARG A 531 16.42 -7.01 -6.80
CA ARG A 531 17.24 -7.39 -7.96
C ARG A 531 18.13 -8.60 -7.69
N CYS A 532 18.60 -8.79 -6.46
CA CYS A 532 19.42 -9.95 -6.08
C CYS A 532 18.61 -11.24 -6.24
N LEU A 533 17.33 -11.23 -5.86
CA LEU A 533 16.45 -12.39 -6.01
C LEU A 533 16.24 -12.77 -7.48
N TRP A 534 16.08 -11.80 -8.38
CA TRP A 534 15.96 -12.05 -9.82
C TRP A 534 17.26 -12.53 -10.47
N TRP A 535 18.40 -12.02 -10.02
CA TRP A 535 19.71 -12.52 -10.46
C TRP A 535 19.83 -14.00 -10.07
N HIS A 536 19.73 -14.36 -8.80
CA HIS A 536 19.84 -15.75 -8.38
C HIS A 536 18.86 -16.69 -9.13
N TYR A 537 17.62 -16.24 -9.37
CA TYR A 537 16.65 -17.01 -10.18
C TYR A 537 17.12 -17.29 -11.63
N LEU A 538 17.81 -16.33 -12.25
CA LEU A 538 18.36 -16.48 -13.59
C LEU A 538 19.65 -17.32 -13.60
N GLU A 539 20.45 -17.30 -12.53
CA GLU A 539 21.63 -18.19 -12.38
C GLU A 539 21.21 -19.64 -12.27
N ASP A 540 20.41 -19.90 -11.24
CA ASP A 540 19.94 -21.20 -10.82
C ASP A 540 18.74 -20.99 -9.91
N GLU A 541 17.55 -21.28 -10.45
CA GLU A 541 16.26 -21.09 -9.78
C GLU A 541 16.09 -21.94 -8.52
N ASN A 542 16.93 -22.96 -8.32
CA ASN A 542 16.89 -23.86 -7.17
C ASN A 542 18.01 -23.62 -6.16
N SER A 543 18.93 -22.68 -6.44
CA SER A 543 20.03 -22.36 -5.55
C SER A 543 19.59 -21.53 -4.34
N GLN A 544 20.39 -21.61 -3.27
CA GLN A 544 20.30 -20.65 -2.17
C GLN A 544 20.52 -19.23 -2.69
N CYS A 545 19.77 -18.27 -2.18
CA CYS A 545 19.83 -16.88 -2.65
C CYS A 545 19.84 -15.89 -1.49
N PHE A 546 20.17 -14.64 -1.79
CA PHE A 546 20.19 -13.54 -0.83
C PHE A 546 19.42 -12.34 -1.38
N ASP A 547 18.88 -11.51 -0.50
CA ASP A 547 18.25 -10.23 -0.85
C ASP A 547 19.17 -9.02 -0.63
N GLU A 548 18.66 -7.82 -0.90
CA GLU A 548 19.36 -6.54 -0.74
C GLU A 548 19.67 -6.17 0.73
N ASP A 549 19.27 -6.97 1.73
CA ASP A 549 19.73 -6.85 3.13
C ASP A 549 20.67 -8.01 3.54
N ASP A 550 21.19 -8.77 2.57
CA ASP A 550 22.10 -9.91 2.79
C ASP A 550 21.50 -11.03 3.64
N VAL A 551 20.17 -11.19 3.59
CA VAL A 551 19.45 -12.27 4.25
C VAL A 551 19.48 -13.53 3.36
N PRO A 552 20.05 -14.66 3.82
CA PRO A 552 20.01 -15.92 3.08
C PRO A 552 18.62 -16.54 3.10
N TYR A 553 18.20 -17.10 1.97
CA TYR A 553 17.04 -17.95 1.82
C TYR A 553 17.42 -19.31 1.25
N GLU A 554 16.82 -20.36 1.81
CA GLU A 554 16.97 -21.73 1.28
C GLU A 554 16.31 -21.90 -0.08
N LYS A 555 15.32 -21.04 -0.37
CA LYS A 555 14.56 -21.11 -1.61
C LYS A 555 14.34 -19.72 -2.17
N ASN A 556 14.51 -19.60 -3.48
CA ASN A 556 14.30 -18.34 -4.16
C ASN A 556 12.82 -17.89 -4.11
N TRP A 557 12.63 -16.59 -3.88
CA TRP A 557 11.32 -15.95 -3.76
C TRP A 557 10.49 -16.07 -5.06
N VAL A 558 11.13 -15.84 -6.21
CA VAL A 558 10.52 -15.95 -7.55
C VAL A 558 10.06 -17.39 -7.77
N THR A 559 10.93 -18.37 -7.51
CA THR A 559 10.61 -19.81 -7.58
C THR A 559 9.43 -20.17 -6.69
N SER A 560 9.41 -19.65 -5.46
CA SER A 560 8.32 -19.91 -4.52
C SER A 560 6.96 -19.41 -5.03
N ILE A 561 6.90 -18.22 -5.64
CA ILE A 561 5.67 -17.70 -6.25
C ILE A 561 5.21 -18.54 -7.44
N ILE A 562 6.13 -18.94 -8.32
CA ILE A 562 5.81 -19.78 -9.48
C ILE A 562 5.18 -21.11 -9.03
N GLU A 563 5.78 -21.78 -8.06
CA GLU A 563 5.23 -23.04 -7.56
C GLU A 563 3.86 -22.88 -6.90
N LEU A 564 3.63 -21.78 -6.16
CA LEU A 564 2.32 -21.49 -5.58
C LEU A 564 1.28 -21.23 -6.68
N CYS A 565 1.65 -20.50 -7.74
CA CYS A 565 0.81 -20.29 -8.92
C CYS A 565 0.50 -21.59 -9.67
N ALA A 566 1.45 -22.53 -9.72
CA ALA A 566 1.27 -23.84 -10.34
C ALA A 566 0.36 -24.75 -9.49
N LYS A 567 0.49 -24.68 -8.16
CA LYS A 567 -0.25 -25.55 -7.24
C LYS A 567 -1.68 -25.09 -6.97
N TYR A 568 -1.92 -23.79 -6.88
CA TYR A 568 -3.20 -23.24 -6.44
C TYR A 568 -3.84 -22.36 -7.53
N ASP A 569 -5.00 -22.79 -8.04
CA ASP A 569 -5.69 -22.09 -9.13
C ASP A 569 -6.07 -20.65 -8.79
N ASN A 570 -6.36 -20.39 -7.52
CA ASN A 570 -6.80 -19.09 -7.03
C ASN A 570 -5.65 -18.20 -6.50
N PHE A 571 -4.39 -18.58 -6.76
CA PHE A 571 -3.21 -17.81 -6.35
C PHE A 571 -2.66 -16.96 -7.51
N PHE A 572 -2.34 -15.71 -7.23
CA PHE A 572 -1.89 -14.70 -8.19
C PHE A 572 -0.70 -13.89 -7.66
N THR A 573 -0.09 -13.11 -8.54
CA THR A 573 0.94 -12.13 -8.21
C THR A 573 0.87 -10.94 -9.17
N ASP A 574 1.70 -9.90 -8.97
CA ASP A 574 1.70 -8.72 -9.82
C ASP A 574 3.10 -8.19 -10.18
N LEU A 575 3.14 -7.38 -11.23
CA LEU A 575 4.35 -6.72 -11.74
C LEU A 575 4.63 -5.36 -11.09
N SER A 576 3.90 -5.03 -10.03
CA SER A 576 4.13 -3.79 -9.31
C SER A 576 5.58 -3.72 -8.86
N TYR A 577 6.20 -2.57 -9.06
CA TYR A 577 7.62 -2.33 -8.74
C TYR A 577 8.65 -3.18 -9.53
N LEU A 578 8.27 -3.84 -10.64
CA LEU A 578 9.27 -4.29 -11.62
C LEU A 578 9.97 -3.04 -12.20
N PRO A 579 11.31 -2.89 -12.12
CA PRO A 579 12.00 -1.73 -12.64
C PRO A 579 11.88 -1.72 -14.15
N LEU A 580 10.95 -0.89 -14.62
CA LEU A 580 11.21 0.20 -15.55
C LEU A 580 12.64 0.22 -16.10
N LEU A 581 12.76 0.14 -17.44
CA LEU A 581 13.95 -0.08 -18.28
C LEU A 581 15.23 0.73 -17.96
N GLU A 582 15.20 1.68 -17.02
CA GLU A 582 16.38 2.36 -16.50
C GLU A 582 16.84 1.71 -15.19
N PRO A 583 18.14 1.49 -14.98
CA PRO A 583 18.64 1.06 -13.68
C PRO A 583 18.20 2.08 -12.62
N LEU A 584 17.40 1.63 -11.64
CA LEU A 584 17.28 2.33 -10.37
C LEU A 584 18.71 2.62 -9.92
N LYS A 585 19.03 3.92 -9.73
CA LYS A 585 20.37 4.41 -9.40
C LYS A 585 21.13 3.36 -8.59
N PRO A 586 22.37 3.00 -8.95
CA PRO A 586 23.06 1.92 -8.29
C PRO A 586 23.07 2.20 -6.79
N SER A 587 22.39 1.34 -6.02
CA SER A 587 22.95 0.88 -4.75
C SER A 587 24.45 0.65 -5.02
N PRO A 588 25.36 1.11 -4.14
CA PRO A 588 26.78 0.82 -4.31
C PRO A 588 26.93 -0.66 -4.67
N GLU A 589 27.52 -0.89 -5.84
CA GLU A 589 27.62 -2.20 -6.47
C GLU A 589 28.32 -3.14 -5.48
N ARG A 590 27.69 -4.25 -5.09
CA ARG A 590 28.19 -5.12 -4.01
C ARG A 590 29.45 -5.87 -4.44
N SER A 591 29.65 -6.04 -5.74
CA SER A 591 30.89 -6.55 -6.30
C SER A 591 31.22 -6.01 -7.69
N LYS A 592 32.52 -6.02 -8.03
CA LYS A 592 33.00 -5.73 -9.40
C LYS A 592 32.40 -6.69 -10.45
N LYS A 593 32.05 -7.93 -10.05
CA LYS A 593 31.47 -8.94 -10.94
C LYS A 593 30.03 -8.57 -11.34
N GLU A 594 29.22 -8.12 -10.38
CA GLU A 594 27.86 -7.61 -10.66
C GLU A 594 27.90 -6.35 -11.52
N ALA A 595 28.80 -5.41 -11.20
CA ALA A 595 29.00 -4.20 -11.99
C ALA A 595 29.36 -4.52 -13.46
N GLN A 596 30.23 -5.51 -13.68
CA GLN A 596 30.60 -5.97 -15.01
C GLN A 596 29.45 -6.69 -15.73
N ALA A 597 28.66 -7.50 -15.02
CA ALA A 597 27.49 -8.17 -15.58
C ALA A 597 26.42 -7.16 -16.03
N HIS A 598 26.10 -6.17 -15.20
CA HIS A 598 25.17 -5.08 -15.54
C HIS A 598 25.64 -4.29 -16.75
N LYS A 599 26.89 -3.82 -16.76
CA LYS A 599 27.47 -3.10 -17.91
C LYS A 599 27.49 -3.93 -19.19
N LYS A 600 27.65 -5.26 -19.09
CA LYS A 600 27.64 -6.16 -20.24
C LYS A 600 26.23 -6.36 -20.79
N LEU A 601 25.22 -6.46 -19.93
CA LEU A 601 23.81 -6.55 -20.33
C LEU A 601 23.36 -5.25 -21.05
N GLU A 602 23.69 -4.08 -20.49
CA GLU A 602 23.38 -2.77 -21.08
C GLU A 602 24.06 -2.56 -22.44
N LYS A 603 25.30 -3.03 -22.61
CA LYS A 603 26.08 -2.84 -23.84
C LYS A 603 25.60 -3.71 -25.02
N ASN A 604 24.83 -4.76 -24.76
CA ASN A 604 24.46 -5.77 -25.75
C ASN A 604 22.98 -5.72 -26.18
N ASP A 605 22.24 -4.65 -25.88
CA ASP A 605 20.79 -4.54 -26.16
C ASP A 605 19.96 -5.70 -25.54
N GLN A 606 20.47 -6.30 -24.45
CA GLN A 606 19.79 -7.39 -23.75
C GLN A 606 18.69 -6.82 -22.85
N LEU A 607 17.55 -7.53 -22.79
CA LEU A 607 16.46 -7.22 -21.86
C LEU A 607 17.03 -6.93 -20.45
N PRO A 608 16.62 -5.85 -19.77
CA PRO A 608 17.07 -5.61 -18.41
C PRO A 608 16.75 -6.81 -17.52
N LEU A 609 17.62 -7.10 -16.54
CA LEU A 609 17.64 -8.33 -15.75
C LEU A 609 16.24 -8.88 -15.38
N MET A 610 15.37 -8.03 -14.82
CA MET A 610 14.05 -8.44 -14.36
C MET A 610 13.07 -8.75 -15.50
N TRP A 611 13.23 -8.13 -16.68
CA TRP A 611 12.44 -8.48 -17.86
C TRP A 611 12.89 -9.80 -18.50
N GLU A 612 14.19 -10.11 -18.52
CA GLU A 612 14.67 -11.45 -18.93
C GLU A 612 14.19 -12.52 -17.93
N GLY A 613 14.23 -12.21 -16.64
CA GLY A 613 13.62 -13.01 -15.58
C GLY A 613 12.13 -13.27 -15.85
N LEU A 614 11.36 -12.21 -16.13
CA LEU A 614 9.94 -12.32 -16.45
C LEU A 614 9.69 -13.15 -17.74
N ALA A 615 10.54 -13.02 -18.76
CA ALA A 615 10.47 -13.86 -19.95
C ALA A 615 10.71 -15.34 -19.62
N LYS A 616 11.69 -15.66 -18.77
CA LYS A 616 11.92 -17.02 -18.27
C LYS A 616 10.70 -17.54 -17.50
N VAL A 617 10.09 -16.72 -16.65
CA VAL A 617 8.84 -17.07 -15.93
C VAL A 617 7.70 -17.35 -16.90
N CYS A 618 7.46 -16.47 -17.87
CA CYS A 618 6.33 -16.56 -18.79
C CYS A 618 6.43 -17.71 -19.80
N LYS A 619 7.61 -18.33 -19.97
CA LYS A 619 7.74 -19.60 -20.70
C LYS A 619 6.94 -20.72 -20.04
N GLN A 620 6.69 -20.62 -18.74
CA GLN A 620 5.75 -21.47 -18.04
C GLN A 620 4.34 -20.96 -18.29
N LYS A 621 3.66 -21.51 -19.33
CA LYS A 621 2.37 -20.99 -19.84
C LYS A 621 1.33 -20.69 -18.75
N HIS A 622 1.27 -21.48 -17.68
CA HIS A 622 0.32 -21.25 -16.58
C HIS A 622 0.48 -19.86 -15.95
N MET A 623 1.70 -19.32 -15.87
CA MET A 623 2.00 -18.00 -15.31
C MET A 623 1.35 -16.85 -16.08
N LEU A 624 1.10 -17.01 -17.39
CA LEU A 624 0.44 -15.99 -18.21
C LEU A 624 -0.97 -15.63 -17.69
N SER A 625 -1.60 -16.56 -16.97
CA SER A 625 -2.94 -16.37 -16.38
C SER A 625 -2.92 -15.88 -14.92
N LYS A 626 -1.73 -15.78 -14.30
CA LYS A 626 -1.55 -15.54 -12.85
C LYS A 626 -0.91 -14.20 -12.51
N ILE A 627 -0.27 -13.55 -13.48
CA ILE A 627 0.43 -12.28 -13.31
C ILE A 627 -0.52 -11.12 -13.63
N MET A 628 -0.66 -10.18 -12.71
CA MET A 628 -1.41 -8.95 -12.94
C MET A 628 -0.48 -7.76 -13.15
N PHE A 629 -0.97 -6.78 -13.88
CA PHE A 629 -0.35 -5.47 -13.99
C PHE A 629 -0.79 -4.62 -12.80
N GLY A 630 0.18 -4.01 -12.13
CA GLY A 630 -0.06 -3.03 -11.09
C GLY A 630 1.07 -2.01 -11.08
N THR A 631 0.78 -0.77 -10.70
CA THR A 631 1.77 0.30 -10.76
C THR A 631 2.49 0.51 -9.44
N ASP A 632 1.83 0.16 -8.34
CA ASP A 632 2.16 0.65 -7.00
C ASP A 632 2.43 2.17 -7.03
N TRP A 633 1.43 2.92 -7.48
CA TRP A 633 1.48 4.35 -7.78
C TRP A 633 2.20 5.22 -6.74
N TYR A 634 2.07 4.89 -5.45
CA TYR A 634 2.73 5.63 -4.38
C TYR A 634 4.26 5.60 -4.53
N MET A 635 4.82 4.47 -4.95
CA MET A 635 6.25 4.36 -5.25
C MET A 635 6.65 5.17 -6.49
N ILE A 636 5.73 5.33 -7.47
CA ILE A 636 5.96 6.21 -8.61
C ILE A 636 6.03 7.68 -8.18
N LEU A 637 5.17 8.11 -7.24
CA LEU A 637 5.27 9.46 -6.68
C LEU A 637 6.57 9.72 -5.94
N ALA A 638 7.08 8.71 -5.22
CA ALA A 638 8.37 8.79 -4.55
C ALA A 638 9.53 8.82 -5.57
N SER A 639 9.30 8.34 -6.79
CA SER A 639 10.26 8.40 -7.89
C SER A 639 10.24 9.76 -8.60
N LYS A 640 11.34 10.11 -9.29
CA LYS A 640 11.37 11.29 -10.18
C LYS A 640 10.67 11.03 -11.54
N LYS A 641 10.14 9.82 -11.78
CA LYS A 641 9.54 9.44 -13.07
C LYS A 641 8.07 9.84 -13.13
N LYS A 642 7.63 10.27 -14.31
CA LYS A 642 6.21 10.55 -14.59
C LYS A 642 5.44 9.25 -14.75
N TYR A 643 4.18 9.23 -14.30
CA TYR A 643 3.28 8.06 -14.42
C TYR A 643 3.13 7.55 -15.86
N SER A 644 2.95 8.45 -16.83
CA SER A 644 2.88 8.06 -18.25
C SER A 644 4.17 7.41 -18.77
N LYS A 645 5.33 7.82 -18.25
CA LYS A 645 6.62 7.21 -18.60
C LYS A 645 6.73 5.79 -18.02
N TRP A 646 6.18 5.56 -16.83
CA TRP A 646 6.12 4.23 -16.21
C TRP A 646 5.31 3.27 -17.09
N TYR A 647 4.13 3.67 -17.55
CA TYR A 647 3.35 2.87 -18.52
C TYR A 647 4.10 2.63 -19.83
N GLU A 648 4.70 3.67 -20.41
CA GLU A 648 5.47 3.55 -21.65
C GLU A 648 6.57 2.47 -21.54
N GLU A 649 7.31 2.48 -20.44
CA GLU A 649 8.39 1.53 -20.19
C GLU A 649 7.87 0.12 -19.88
N THR A 650 6.79 -0.03 -19.10
CA THR A 650 6.17 -1.34 -18.84
C THR A 650 5.61 -1.97 -20.11
N ILE A 651 4.93 -1.19 -20.96
CA ILE A 651 4.41 -1.67 -22.26
C ILE A 651 5.57 -2.13 -23.15
N LYS A 652 6.66 -1.35 -23.21
CA LYS A 652 7.86 -1.73 -23.97
C LYS A 652 8.50 -3.00 -23.41
N GLY A 653 8.66 -3.11 -22.10
CA GLY A 653 9.21 -4.30 -21.44
C GLY A 653 8.39 -5.56 -21.74
N LEU A 654 7.06 -5.46 -21.65
CA LEU A 654 6.17 -6.58 -21.97
C LEU A 654 6.20 -6.96 -23.45
N ALA A 655 6.29 -5.99 -24.37
CA ALA A 655 6.46 -6.28 -25.79
C ALA A 655 7.77 -7.02 -26.09
N LEU A 656 8.86 -6.69 -25.39
CA LEU A 656 10.12 -7.43 -25.49
C LEU A 656 9.99 -8.85 -24.92
N VAL A 657 9.25 -9.02 -23.82
CA VAL A 657 8.93 -10.36 -23.29
C VAL A 657 8.12 -11.17 -24.29
N GLU A 658 7.10 -10.58 -24.91
CA GLU A 658 6.30 -11.22 -25.98
C GLU A 658 7.16 -11.74 -27.12
N GLU A 659 8.07 -10.91 -27.64
CA GLU A 659 9.02 -11.30 -28.68
C GLU A 659 9.89 -12.48 -28.23
N ARG A 660 10.39 -12.42 -26.99
CA ARG A 660 11.26 -13.44 -26.42
C ARG A 660 10.56 -14.80 -26.20
N LEU A 661 9.25 -14.79 -25.94
CA LEU A 661 8.46 -16.02 -25.80
C LEU A 661 8.24 -16.74 -27.13
N ASN A 662 8.24 -16.01 -28.24
CA ASN A 662 8.05 -16.54 -29.60
C ASN A 662 6.86 -17.53 -29.69
N LEU A 663 5.71 -17.12 -29.14
CA LEU A 663 4.53 -17.99 -29.08
C LEU A 663 3.92 -18.20 -30.49
N PRO A 664 3.40 -19.40 -30.80
CA PRO A 664 2.81 -19.70 -32.11
C PRO A 664 1.63 -18.80 -32.48
N ARG A 665 0.90 -18.33 -31.47
CA ARG A 665 -0.22 -17.39 -31.60
C ARG A 665 0.06 -16.19 -30.72
N LYS A 666 -0.09 -15.00 -31.28
CA LYS A 666 0.30 -13.75 -30.61
C LYS A 666 -0.65 -13.41 -29.47
N ILE A 667 -0.10 -13.36 -28.26
CA ILE A 667 -0.76 -12.89 -27.04
C ILE A 667 -0.34 -11.43 -26.82
N ASN A 668 -1.28 -10.60 -26.39
CA ASN A 668 -0.96 -9.28 -25.87
C ASN A 668 -0.86 -9.37 -24.34
N LEU A 669 0.37 -9.52 -23.83
CA LEU A 669 0.67 -9.67 -22.40
C LEU A 669 0.22 -8.45 -21.60
N PHE A 670 0.33 -7.25 -22.17
CA PHE A 670 -0.16 -6.06 -21.49
C PHE A 670 -1.67 -6.15 -21.20
N TYR A 671 -2.49 -6.55 -22.17
CA TYR A 671 -3.92 -6.76 -21.94
C TYR A 671 -4.26 -7.95 -21.08
N GLN A 672 -3.52 -9.06 -21.24
CA GLN A 672 -3.67 -10.22 -20.38
C GLN A 672 -3.49 -9.82 -18.92
N PHE A 673 -2.42 -9.07 -18.62
CA PHE A 673 -2.06 -8.68 -17.26
C PHE A 673 -2.86 -7.49 -16.73
N ALA A 674 -3.26 -6.54 -17.59
CA ALA A 674 -3.94 -5.32 -17.19
C ALA A 674 -5.47 -5.34 -17.35
N VAL A 675 -6.06 -6.38 -17.93
CA VAL A 675 -7.51 -6.48 -18.08
C VAL A 675 -8.02 -7.84 -17.65
N VAL A 676 -7.56 -8.91 -18.29
CA VAL A 676 -8.11 -10.26 -18.09
C VAL A 676 -7.82 -10.80 -16.70
N ASN A 677 -6.54 -10.84 -16.31
CA ASN A 677 -6.13 -11.41 -15.02
C ASN A 677 -6.72 -10.62 -13.82
N PRO A 678 -6.71 -9.26 -13.80
CA PRO A 678 -7.38 -8.49 -12.75
C PRO A 678 -8.88 -8.75 -12.66
N MET A 679 -9.58 -8.81 -13.79
CA MET A 679 -11.02 -9.11 -13.79
C MET A 679 -11.32 -10.51 -13.23
N ARG A 680 -10.51 -11.50 -13.60
CA ARG A 680 -10.61 -12.87 -13.08
C ARG A 680 -10.40 -12.89 -11.56
N PHE A 681 -9.31 -12.29 -11.09
CA PHE A 681 -8.92 -12.31 -9.69
C PHE A 681 -9.96 -11.60 -8.80
N TYR A 682 -10.30 -10.36 -9.13
CA TYR A 682 -11.25 -9.55 -8.35
C TYR A 682 -12.71 -9.91 -8.59
N GLY A 683 -13.02 -10.67 -9.64
CA GLY A 683 -14.40 -10.99 -10.01
C GLY A 683 -15.24 -9.75 -10.35
N LEU A 684 -14.60 -8.67 -10.83
CA LEU A 684 -15.25 -7.36 -11.02
C LEU A 684 -16.58 -7.43 -11.78
N PRO A 685 -16.71 -8.18 -12.89
CA PRO A 685 -17.97 -8.20 -13.62
C PRO A 685 -19.12 -8.82 -12.80
N ALA A 686 -18.81 -9.78 -11.92
CA ALA A 686 -19.80 -10.44 -11.07
C ALA A 686 -20.27 -9.57 -9.89
N ILE A 687 -19.47 -8.59 -9.48
CA ILE A 687 -19.77 -7.70 -8.34
C ILE A 687 -20.13 -6.27 -8.77
N ALA A 688 -20.06 -5.94 -10.07
CA ALA A 688 -20.24 -4.59 -10.59
C ALA A 688 -21.57 -3.92 -10.16
N ASP A 689 -22.67 -4.65 -10.18
CA ASP A 689 -23.99 -4.15 -9.76
C ASP A 689 -24.04 -3.84 -8.26
N ASN A 690 -23.38 -4.67 -7.46
CA ASN A 690 -23.37 -4.54 -6.00
C ASN A 690 -22.34 -3.51 -5.52
N LEU A 691 -21.24 -3.30 -6.27
CA LEU A 691 -20.35 -2.14 -6.12
C LEU A 691 -21.10 -0.84 -6.41
N LYS A 692 -21.86 -0.78 -7.52
CA LYS A 692 -22.68 0.39 -7.87
C LYS A 692 -23.64 0.75 -6.74
N LYS A 693 -24.41 -0.23 -6.24
CA LYS A 693 -25.34 -0.05 -5.12
C LYS A 693 -24.63 0.42 -3.84
N GLY A 694 -23.47 -0.15 -3.51
CA GLY A 694 -22.68 0.27 -2.35
C GLY A 694 -22.20 1.71 -2.44
N ILE A 695 -21.78 2.15 -3.63
CA ILE A 695 -21.39 3.54 -3.90
C ILE A 695 -22.59 4.48 -3.78
N GLU A 696 -23.74 4.12 -4.35
CA GLU A 696 -24.98 4.90 -4.24
C GLU A 696 -25.41 5.04 -2.78
N ALA A 697 -25.38 3.95 -2.00
CA ALA A 697 -25.69 3.97 -0.57
C ALA A 697 -24.73 4.87 0.24
N PHE A 698 -23.44 4.89 -0.10
CA PHE A 698 -22.48 5.79 0.56
C PHE A 698 -22.74 7.26 0.23
N VAL A 699 -23.06 7.59 -1.03
CA VAL A 699 -23.42 8.95 -1.46
C VAL A 699 -24.64 9.47 -0.70
N GLU A 700 -25.63 8.61 -0.48
CA GLU A 700 -26.86 8.92 0.24
C GLU A 700 -26.70 8.96 1.77
N SER A 701 -25.62 8.38 2.30
CA SER A 701 -25.39 8.27 3.75
C SER A 701 -25.25 9.63 4.46
N GLY A 702 -25.48 9.63 5.78
CA GLY A 702 -25.31 10.82 6.63
C GLY A 702 -23.86 11.11 7.06
N VAL A 703 -22.86 10.43 6.50
CA VAL A 703 -21.45 10.54 6.95
C VAL A 703 -20.80 11.86 6.53
N LEU A 704 -21.23 12.42 5.39
CA LEU A 704 -20.77 13.72 4.88
C LEU A 704 -21.88 14.77 4.97
N THR A 705 -21.50 16.03 5.16
CA THR A 705 -22.44 17.15 5.12
C THR A 705 -23.00 17.36 3.71
N GLU A 706 -24.18 17.97 3.58
CA GLU A 706 -24.76 18.28 2.25
C GLU A 706 -23.87 19.19 1.40
N LYS A 707 -23.10 20.09 2.03
CA LYS A 707 -22.09 20.92 1.36
C LYS A 707 -20.98 20.07 0.76
N GLU A 708 -20.49 19.08 1.51
CA GLU A 708 -19.46 18.14 1.03
C GLU A 708 -20.02 17.23 -0.07
N LYS A 709 -21.23 16.69 0.08
CA LYS A 709 -21.89 15.89 -0.97
C LYS A 709 -22.04 16.69 -2.26
N LYS A 710 -22.52 17.94 -2.20
CA LYS A 710 -22.62 18.81 -3.38
C LYS A 710 -21.25 19.06 -4.01
N LYS A 711 -20.19 19.21 -3.22
CA LYS A 711 -18.83 19.42 -3.70
C LYS A 711 -18.26 18.17 -4.39
N HIS A 712 -18.41 17.01 -3.76
CA HIS A 712 -17.74 15.77 -4.18
C HIS A 712 -18.55 14.95 -5.18
N PHE A 713 -19.89 14.97 -5.09
CA PHE A 713 -20.75 14.02 -5.81
C PHE A 713 -21.58 14.63 -6.93
N ALA A 714 -21.37 15.91 -7.28
CA ALA A 714 -22.10 16.59 -8.34
C ALA A 714 -22.04 15.89 -9.72
N ARG A 715 -21.00 15.07 -9.96
CA ARG A 715 -20.81 14.33 -11.22
C ARG A 715 -20.90 12.81 -11.05
N THR A 716 -21.13 12.30 -9.84
CA THR A 716 -21.07 10.86 -9.54
C THR A 716 -22.10 10.08 -10.35
N GLN A 717 -23.36 10.53 -10.40
CA GLN A 717 -24.40 9.83 -11.19
C GLN A 717 -24.06 9.78 -12.69
N LYS A 718 -23.65 10.91 -13.30
CA LYS A 718 -23.21 10.95 -14.72
C LYS A 718 -22.03 9.99 -14.97
N ARG A 719 -21.03 9.99 -14.09
CA ARG A 719 -19.86 9.09 -14.17
C ARG A 719 -20.26 7.62 -14.02
N MET A 720 -21.14 7.30 -13.06
CA MET A 720 -21.63 5.95 -12.82
C MET A 720 -22.40 5.41 -14.02
N MET A 721 -23.35 6.20 -14.56
CA MET A 721 -24.11 5.83 -15.75
C MET A 721 -23.19 5.49 -16.91
N ARG A 722 -22.06 6.20 -17.09
CA ARG A 722 -21.07 5.90 -18.13
C ARG A 722 -20.23 4.66 -17.84
N ASN A 723 -19.65 4.56 -16.64
CA ASN A 723 -18.61 3.58 -16.35
C ASN A 723 -19.17 2.17 -16.07
N HIS A 724 -20.36 2.06 -15.48
CA HIS A 724 -20.93 0.79 -15.03
C HIS A 724 -21.18 -0.21 -16.17
N PRO A 725 -21.80 0.17 -17.30
CA PRO A 725 -22.02 -0.80 -18.37
C PRO A 725 -20.73 -1.23 -19.08
N ILE A 726 -19.72 -0.34 -19.15
CA ILE A 726 -18.37 -0.72 -19.62
C ILE A 726 -17.83 -1.89 -18.79
N LEU A 727 -17.87 -1.76 -17.46
CA LEU A 727 -17.39 -2.82 -16.56
C LEU A 727 -18.20 -4.11 -16.68
N LYS A 728 -19.53 -4.03 -16.83
CA LYS A 728 -20.38 -5.22 -17.03
C LYS A 728 -20.09 -5.92 -18.36
N ASN A 729 -19.86 -5.18 -19.42
CA ASN A 729 -19.61 -5.74 -20.75
C ASN A 729 -18.29 -6.52 -20.81
N LEU A 730 -17.34 -6.21 -19.93
CA LEU A 730 -16.13 -7.01 -19.77
C LEU A 730 -16.43 -8.45 -19.29
N ALA A 731 -17.61 -8.74 -18.70
CA ALA A 731 -18.02 -10.11 -18.35
C ALA A 731 -17.98 -11.06 -19.55
N ALA A 732 -18.50 -10.61 -20.71
CA ALA A 732 -18.54 -11.42 -21.93
C ALA A 732 -17.14 -11.75 -22.45
N VAL A 733 -16.18 -10.83 -22.23
CA VAL A 733 -14.77 -11.02 -22.60
C VAL A 733 -14.16 -12.10 -21.72
N LEU A 734 -14.35 -11.99 -20.41
CA LEU A 734 -13.85 -13.00 -19.48
C LEU A 734 -14.48 -14.36 -19.78
N GLU A 735 -15.78 -14.43 -19.99
CA GLU A 735 -16.50 -15.66 -20.31
C GLU A 735 -15.96 -16.32 -21.59
N LYS A 736 -15.73 -15.56 -22.67
CA LYS A 736 -15.15 -16.11 -23.90
C LYS A 736 -13.75 -16.67 -23.68
N VAL A 737 -12.93 -15.96 -22.92
CA VAL A 737 -11.54 -16.34 -22.62
C VAL A 737 -11.49 -17.58 -21.71
N GLU A 738 -12.39 -17.67 -20.72
CA GLU A 738 -12.50 -18.84 -19.82
C GLU A 738 -13.07 -20.08 -20.51
N ASN A 739 -13.89 -19.89 -21.54
CA ASN A 739 -14.48 -20.99 -22.32
C ASN A 739 -13.61 -21.43 -23.51
N ALA A 740 -12.44 -20.81 -23.73
CA ALA A 740 -11.51 -21.24 -24.76
C ALA A 740 -10.99 -22.67 -24.46
N PRO A 741 -10.84 -23.54 -25.49
CA PRO A 741 -10.48 -24.94 -25.28
C PRO A 741 -8.96 -25.12 -25.05
N GLY A 742 -8.60 -26.18 -24.32
CA GLY A 742 -7.21 -26.65 -24.20
C GLY A 742 -6.26 -25.61 -23.61
N ASP A 743 -5.06 -25.52 -24.21
CA ASP A 743 -3.98 -24.61 -23.80
C ASP A 743 -4.31 -23.11 -23.96
N ASP A 744 -5.37 -22.79 -24.73
CA ASP A 744 -5.82 -21.42 -24.97
C ASP A 744 -6.71 -20.88 -23.82
N LYS A 745 -7.14 -21.76 -22.92
CA LYS A 745 -8.03 -21.41 -21.80
C LYS A 745 -7.40 -20.31 -20.94
N GLY A 746 -8.15 -19.23 -20.75
CA GLY A 746 -7.74 -18.13 -19.88
C GLY A 746 -6.80 -17.11 -20.54
N LEU A 747 -6.44 -17.29 -21.81
CA LEU A 747 -5.53 -16.41 -22.56
C LEU A 747 -6.27 -15.57 -23.60
N LEU A 748 -5.83 -14.32 -23.76
CA LEU A 748 -6.35 -13.36 -24.72
C LEU A 748 -5.40 -13.20 -25.90
N TYR A 749 -5.83 -13.67 -27.05
CA TYR A 749 -5.08 -13.55 -28.30
C TYR A 749 -5.49 -12.30 -29.08
N GLU A 750 -4.54 -11.69 -29.81
CA GLU A 750 -4.77 -10.44 -30.54
C GLU A 750 -5.88 -10.54 -31.59
N ASP A 751 -6.05 -11.72 -32.20
CA ASP A 751 -7.06 -12.00 -33.21
C ASP A 751 -8.48 -12.15 -32.64
N GLN A 752 -8.62 -12.38 -31.32
CA GLN A 752 -9.92 -12.52 -30.64
C GLN A 752 -10.58 -11.18 -30.30
N VAL A 753 -9.85 -10.08 -30.43
CA VAL A 753 -10.29 -8.76 -29.99
C VAL A 753 -10.49 -7.82 -31.18
N ARG A 754 -11.63 -7.12 -31.18
CA ARG A 754 -11.84 -5.92 -31.98
C ARG A 754 -12.12 -4.77 -31.02
N PHE A 755 -11.26 -3.78 -30.95
CA PHE A 755 -11.54 -2.64 -30.08
C PHE A 755 -12.64 -1.77 -30.68
N VAL A 756 -13.60 -1.36 -29.83
CA VAL A 756 -14.71 -0.50 -30.23
C VAL A 756 -14.70 0.77 -29.38
N ASN A 757 -14.97 1.90 -30.02
CA ASN A 757 -15.22 3.14 -29.30
C ASN A 757 -16.56 3.02 -28.56
N VAL A 758 -16.63 3.41 -27.30
CA VAL A 758 -17.89 3.67 -26.55
C VAL A 758 -18.11 5.19 -26.47
N ALA A 759 -18.84 5.78 -27.41
CA ALA A 759 -19.19 7.20 -27.37
C ALA A 759 -19.91 7.55 -26.06
N PRO A 760 -19.47 8.58 -25.32
CA PRO A 760 -20.20 9.07 -24.16
C PRO A 760 -21.49 9.79 -24.61
N PRO A 761 -22.56 9.79 -23.80
CA PRO A 761 -23.65 10.74 -23.98
C PRO A 761 -23.04 12.15 -23.82
N SER A 762 -23.15 12.99 -24.85
CA SER A 762 -22.80 14.41 -24.75
C SER A 762 -23.65 15.07 -23.66
#